data_AF-A0A5C4QXP7-F1
#
_entry.id   AF-A0A5C4QXP7-F1
#
_cell.length_a   1.000
_cell.length_b   1.000
_cell.length_c   1.000
_cell.angle_alpha   90.00
_cell.angle_beta   90.00
_cell.angle_gamma   90.00
#
_symmetry.space_group_name_H-M   'P 1'
#
loop_
_entity.id
_entity.type
_entity.pdbx_description
1 polymer ?
#
loop_
_entity_poly.entity_id
_entity_poly.type
_entity_poly.pdbx_seq_one_letter_code
_entity_poly.pdbx_strand_id
1 'polypeptide(L)'
;MRLIVAAPLVAVIGFASLALTESARQTGRAADLRILAQVGAEAGDLAYRLQRERIAAADLLTYAAPEQQDAFGVEMAATDDAAARYRRQRDLLPAAATANQSLLRRIDAALDGLAPLRTQVRTAAHASVSAMTFSYRIAIADLINLRENVSHGVVNAQLADGIRASAALSKTAEAIGQQQVAVLRAVVAGELTPAMQQDITAARTSYTESSLSFLALAPPDWSTWWEQAGTGKEALALQRMQDDVSRAQPGTPLRLATAAWVSTTQARAARLSDLRARVDAAVLDDVRAAHADQRRRAVAEAVGVLLALVLTALVTWAVARQITRRLRRLRDAANAVAFQQLPAVVAQLQQPGSAAVDPDELARQQSTAALDASSDDEIGELGQAFSAVHRAAVRTAAGQAVMRANTADIFIHLSRREQRLVDAVLAQVDLVERDETDPDRLHQLYTLDNLATRMGRINASLLVLGGVGVGRVRQHDVPLQQVLQAALSQIEHYARIRLGMIDGDVAVAAKTVDEVVHLLAELMDNATTYSPPGSETWVSGRSLGDRVIIQISDEGVGLSPQRMEQLNELLAHPPAIDVAAVRAMGLVVVGHLAARLGATVQLRRGPRRGILAEATLPAAMIRSLPPEEYLLAPGRLSRRAARTAGPPPPYQPRPEPTAGRPPAERTLPAAPVFRPTPPPPDRGDAPTEELLIFEQVNHWFHADVVDGQDGREWAGPADDAWRTAARAHAPEVATTTTSGLPKRQPQRHLVPGGVTVPQQQQRSEYRDPAQVATAMAAYARGVATRRRTPVNLGNN
;
A
#
# COMPACT_ATOMS: atom_id res chain seq x y z
N MET A 1 -4.61 0.36 -7.93
CA MET A 1 -5.12 0.75 -6.60
C MET A 1 -6.65 0.83 -6.52
N ARG A 2 -7.33 1.61 -7.39
CA ARG A 2 -8.80 1.70 -7.42
C ARG A 2 -9.51 0.33 -7.57
N LEU A 3 -8.92 -0.59 -8.33
CA LEU A 3 -9.48 -1.94 -8.56
C LEU A 3 -9.38 -2.88 -7.34
N ILE A 4 -8.29 -2.81 -6.57
CA ILE A 4 -8.08 -3.67 -5.37
C ILE A 4 -9.08 -3.32 -4.27
N VAL A 5 -9.44 -2.04 -4.16
CA VAL A 5 -10.40 -1.51 -3.19
C VAL A 5 -11.85 -1.77 -3.62
N ALA A 6 -12.14 -1.78 -4.92
CA ALA A 6 -13.51 -1.91 -5.42
C ALA A 6 -14.13 -3.28 -5.15
N ALA A 7 -13.35 -4.37 -5.28
CA ALA A 7 -13.86 -5.73 -5.16
C ALA A 7 -14.49 -6.05 -3.78
N PRO A 8 -13.82 -5.81 -2.64
CA PRO A 8 -14.44 -6.04 -1.33
C PRO A 8 -15.63 -5.11 -1.08
N LEU A 9 -15.58 -3.86 -1.55
CA LEU A 9 -16.70 -2.92 -1.41
C LEU A 9 -17.95 -3.42 -2.15
N VAL A 10 -17.78 -3.89 -3.39
CA VAL A 10 -18.88 -4.45 -4.20
C VAL A 10 -19.46 -5.70 -3.52
N ALA A 11 -18.61 -6.59 -2.99
CA ALA A 11 -19.08 -7.77 -2.26
C ALA A 11 -19.92 -7.39 -1.03
N VAL A 12 -19.45 -6.45 -0.20
CA VAL A 12 -20.17 -5.99 0.99
C VAL A 12 -21.50 -5.32 0.59
N ILE A 13 -21.52 -4.49 -0.45
CA ILE A 13 -22.76 -3.88 -0.97
C ILE A 13 -23.73 -4.97 -1.46
N GLY A 14 -23.23 -6.01 -2.13
CA GLY A 14 -24.04 -7.15 -2.57
C GLY A 14 -24.70 -7.89 -1.41
N PHE A 15 -23.93 -8.26 -0.39
CA PHE A 15 -24.46 -8.92 0.82
C PHE A 15 -25.41 -8.02 1.60
N ALA A 16 -25.07 -6.74 1.76
CA ALA A 16 -25.93 -5.74 2.38
C ALA A 16 -27.29 -5.64 1.67
N SER A 17 -27.27 -5.58 0.34
CA SER A 17 -28.48 -5.51 -0.48
C SER A 17 -29.35 -6.76 -0.33
N LEU A 18 -28.74 -7.95 -0.33
CA LEU A 18 -29.45 -9.21 -0.13
C LEU A 18 -30.13 -9.25 1.25
N ALA A 19 -29.39 -8.92 2.32
CA ALA A 19 -29.90 -8.91 3.69
C ALA A 19 -31.05 -7.90 3.86
N LEU A 20 -30.89 -6.68 3.35
CA LEU A 20 -31.93 -5.65 3.39
C LEU A 20 -33.19 -6.05 2.61
N THR A 21 -33.02 -6.73 1.46
CA THR A 21 -34.15 -7.19 0.65
C THR A 21 -34.95 -8.26 1.39
N GLU A 22 -34.28 -9.19 2.07
CA GLU A 22 -34.96 -10.21 2.87
C GLU A 22 -35.69 -9.58 4.07
N SER A 23 -35.03 -8.66 4.77
CA SER A 23 -35.62 -7.92 5.90
C SER A 23 -36.86 -7.10 5.47
N ALA A 24 -36.79 -6.47 4.30
CA ALA A 24 -37.92 -5.75 3.70
C ALA A 24 -39.08 -6.69 3.33
N ARG A 25 -38.79 -7.86 2.73
CA ARG A 25 -39.81 -8.87 2.41
C ARG A 25 -40.49 -9.41 3.66
N GLN A 26 -39.75 -9.68 4.73
CA GLN A 26 -40.32 -10.16 6.00
C GLN A 26 -41.21 -9.09 6.64
N THR A 27 -40.81 -7.83 6.60
CA THR A 27 -41.64 -6.70 7.08
C THR A 27 -42.93 -6.57 6.28
N GLY A 28 -42.87 -6.75 4.95
CA GLY A 28 -44.04 -6.79 4.07
C GLY A 28 -45.01 -7.91 4.45
N ARG A 29 -44.52 -9.15 4.61
CA ARG A 29 -45.35 -10.30 5.05
C ARG A 29 -46.05 -10.05 6.39
N ALA A 30 -45.36 -9.41 7.34
CA ALA A 30 -45.95 -9.06 8.64
C ALA A 30 -47.05 -7.99 8.51
N ALA A 31 -46.90 -7.03 7.58
CA ALA A 31 -47.92 -6.03 7.30
C ALA A 31 -49.16 -6.66 6.65
N ASP A 32 -48.96 -7.60 5.71
CA ASP A 32 -50.03 -8.34 5.05
C ASP A 32 -50.83 -9.19 6.05
N LEU A 33 -50.13 -9.86 6.97
CA LEU A 33 -50.76 -10.66 8.03
C LEU A 33 -51.66 -9.81 8.93
N ARG A 34 -51.29 -8.56 9.24
CA ARG A 34 -52.13 -7.63 10.00
C ARG A 34 -53.45 -7.35 9.30
N ILE A 35 -53.42 -7.16 7.97
CA ILE A 35 -54.64 -6.91 7.19
C ILE A 35 -55.47 -8.20 7.13
N LEU A 36 -54.86 -9.36 6.89
CA LEU A 36 -55.54 -10.66 6.88
C LEU A 36 -56.22 -10.98 8.22
N ALA A 37 -55.55 -10.72 9.35
CA ALA A 37 -56.10 -10.90 10.68
C ALA A 37 -57.30 -9.96 10.93
N GLN A 38 -57.21 -8.70 10.48
CA GLN A 38 -58.33 -7.76 10.58
C GLN A 38 -59.52 -8.22 9.74
N VAL A 39 -59.29 -8.67 8.49
CA VAL A 39 -60.34 -9.25 7.64
C VAL A 39 -60.96 -10.48 8.31
N GLY A 40 -60.15 -11.33 8.95
CA GLY A 40 -60.63 -12.46 9.72
C GLY A 40 -61.53 -12.07 10.89
N ALA A 41 -61.17 -11.03 11.65
CA ALA A 41 -61.98 -10.51 12.74
C ALA A 41 -63.33 -9.94 12.24
N GLU A 42 -63.32 -9.14 11.17
CA GLU A 42 -64.55 -8.61 10.55
C GLU A 42 -65.41 -9.73 9.94
N ALA A 43 -64.81 -10.75 9.32
CA ALA A 43 -65.53 -11.92 8.84
C ALA A 43 -66.24 -12.66 9.97
N GLY A 44 -65.65 -12.64 11.17
CA GLY A 44 -66.25 -13.17 12.38
C GLY A 44 -67.47 -12.42 12.87
N ASP A 45 -67.39 -11.10 12.90
CA ASP A 45 -68.51 -10.25 13.25
C ASP A 45 -69.65 -10.39 12.23
N LEU A 46 -69.32 -10.40 10.94
CA LEU A 46 -70.28 -10.61 9.86
C LEU A 46 -70.95 -11.98 9.94
N ALA A 47 -70.20 -13.05 10.24
CA ALA A 47 -70.78 -14.38 10.44
C ALA A 47 -71.80 -14.39 11.58
N TYR A 48 -71.50 -13.73 12.70
CA TYR A 48 -72.43 -13.57 13.82
C TYR A 48 -73.68 -12.76 13.45
N ARG A 49 -73.54 -11.66 12.69
CA ARG A 49 -74.70 -10.89 12.22
C ARG A 49 -75.58 -11.69 11.27
N LEU A 50 -74.99 -12.43 10.33
CA LEU A 50 -75.73 -13.34 9.45
C LEU A 50 -76.43 -14.46 10.21
N GLN A 51 -75.85 -14.97 11.30
CA GLN A 51 -76.51 -15.93 12.18
C GLN A 51 -77.77 -15.34 12.81
N ARG A 52 -77.70 -14.11 13.32
CA ARG A 52 -78.85 -13.42 13.91
C ARG A 52 -79.91 -13.09 12.88
N GLU A 53 -79.52 -12.62 11.70
CA GLU A 53 -80.43 -12.37 10.59
C GLU A 53 -81.11 -13.66 10.12
N ARG A 54 -80.38 -14.78 10.02
CA ARG A 54 -80.95 -16.11 9.71
C ARG A 54 -82.01 -16.52 10.72
N ILE A 55 -81.77 -16.29 12.02
CA ILE A 55 -82.73 -16.62 13.09
C ILE A 55 -83.97 -15.73 12.97
N ALA A 56 -83.81 -14.41 12.78
CA ALA A 56 -84.93 -13.49 12.59
C ALA A 56 -85.74 -13.79 11.31
N ALA A 57 -85.07 -14.22 10.23
CA ALA A 57 -85.74 -14.67 9.01
C ALA A 57 -86.55 -15.96 9.25
N ALA A 58 -85.99 -16.93 9.98
CA ALA A 58 -86.69 -18.17 10.32
C ALA A 58 -87.90 -17.91 11.22
N ASP A 59 -87.77 -16.97 12.18
CA ASP A 59 -88.86 -16.56 13.06
C ASP A 59 -89.96 -15.84 12.29
N LEU A 60 -89.62 -14.90 11.41
CA LEU A 60 -90.60 -14.19 10.55
C LEU A 60 -91.35 -15.13 9.59
N LEU A 61 -90.66 -16.11 8.99
CA LEU A 61 -91.31 -17.11 8.14
C LEU A 61 -92.23 -18.05 8.92
N THR A 62 -92.02 -18.18 10.22
CA THR A 62 -92.85 -19.00 11.11
C THR A 62 -94.03 -18.21 11.65
N TYR A 63 -93.79 -16.97 12.07
CA TYR A 63 -94.75 -16.06 12.69
C TYR A 63 -94.72 -14.73 11.93
N ALA A 64 -95.51 -14.64 10.86
CA ALA A 64 -95.55 -13.49 9.96
C ALA A 64 -96.33 -12.28 10.56
N ALA A 65 -95.85 -11.76 11.69
CA ALA A 65 -96.42 -10.59 12.37
C ALA A 65 -95.53 -9.34 12.22
N PRO A 66 -96.10 -8.12 12.35
CA PRO A 66 -95.35 -6.86 12.18
C PRO A 66 -94.12 -6.75 13.08
N GLU A 67 -94.21 -7.25 14.32
CA GLU A 67 -93.09 -7.24 15.28
C GLU A 67 -91.89 -8.05 14.77
N GLN A 68 -92.12 -9.23 14.21
CA GLN A 68 -91.07 -10.07 13.60
C GLN A 68 -90.50 -9.41 12.34
N GLN A 69 -91.33 -8.68 11.60
CA GLN A 69 -90.89 -7.95 10.41
C GLN A 69 -89.94 -6.79 10.79
N ASP A 70 -90.24 -6.07 11.87
CA ASP A 70 -89.37 -5.03 12.41
C ASP A 70 -88.07 -5.62 12.98
N ALA A 71 -88.17 -6.72 13.74
CA ALA A 71 -87.00 -7.43 14.27
C ALA A 71 -86.06 -7.92 13.16
N PHE A 72 -86.61 -8.45 12.06
CA PHE A 72 -85.84 -8.81 10.87
C PHE A 72 -85.21 -7.57 10.21
N GLY A 73 -85.92 -6.44 10.17
CA GLY A 73 -85.43 -5.14 9.73
C GLY A 73 -84.18 -4.68 10.47
N VAL A 74 -84.18 -4.79 11.80
CA VAL A 74 -83.05 -4.43 12.67
C VAL A 74 -81.83 -5.29 12.36
N GLU A 75 -82.01 -6.60 12.19
CA GLU A 75 -80.89 -7.51 11.89
C GLU A 75 -80.33 -7.29 10.47
N MET A 76 -81.17 -7.03 9.48
CA MET A 76 -80.70 -6.69 8.12
C MET A 76 -79.77 -5.47 8.14
N ALA A 77 -80.17 -4.40 8.84
CA ALA A 77 -79.36 -3.19 8.94
C ALA A 77 -78.02 -3.45 9.65
N ALA A 78 -78.02 -4.28 10.70
CA ALA A 78 -76.81 -4.66 11.42
C ALA A 78 -75.87 -5.53 10.56
N THR A 79 -76.41 -6.45 9.75
CA THR A 79 -75.63 -7.24 8.80
C THR A 79 -75.05 -6.36 7.70
N ASP A 80 -75.80 -5.40 7.16
CA ASP A 80 -75.31 -4.52 6.10
C ASP A 80 -74.14 -3.65 6.55
N ASP A 81 -74.20 -3.13 7.78
CA ASP A 81 -73.09 -2.41 8.39
C ASP A 81 -71.85 -3.29 8.60
N ALA A 82 -72.03 -4.54 9.05
CA ALA A 82 -70.95 -5.52 9.17
C ALA A 82 -70.37 -5.93 7.80
N ALA A 83 -71.22 -6.12 6.79
CA ALA A 83 -70.80 -6.45 5.42
C ALA A 83 -70.00 -5.29 4.81
N ALA A 84 -70.40 -4.04 5.08
CA ALA A 84 -69.66 -2.86 4.66
C ALA A 84 -68.30 -2.76 5.34
N ARG A 85 -68.20 -3.04 6.65
CA ARG A 85 -66.90 -3.11 7.36
C ARG A 85 -65.98 -4.19 6.78
N TYR A 86 -66.52 -5.39 6.58
CA TYR A 86 -65.79 -6.51 5.97
C TYR A 86 -65.24 -6.14 4.58
N ARG A 87 -66.10 -5.60 3.69
CA ARG A 87 -65.69 -5.18 2.34
C ARG A 87 -64.59 -4.12 2.39
N ARG A 88 -64.72 -3.10 3.26
CA ARG A 88 -63.68 -2.08 3.44
C ARG A 88 -62.32 -2.66 3.84
N GLN A 89 -62.28 -3.64 4.74
CA GLN A 89 -61.02 -4.28 5.13
C GLN A 89 -60.49 -5.23 4.05
N ARG A 90 -61.39 -5.98 3.39
CA ARG A 90 -61.05 -6.86 2.27
C ARG A 90 -60.40 -6.09 1.12
N ASP A 91 -60.88 -4.90 0.81
CA ASP A 91 -60.37 -4.06 -0.29
C ASP A 91 -58.95 -3.53 -0.02
N LEU A 92 -58.47 -3.60 1.23
CA LEU A 92 -57.08 -3.29 1.60
C LEU A 92 -56.13 -4.47 1.39
N LEU A 93 -56.64 -5.68 1.09
CA LEU A 93 -55.80 -6.85 0.91
C LEU A 93 -54.89 -6.69 -0.33
N PRO A 94 -53.61 -7.03 -0.21
CA PRO A 94 -52.70 -7.00 -1.36
C PRO A 94 -53.10 -8.06 -2.40
N ALA A 95 -52.86 -7.75 -3.68
CA ALA A 95 -53.16 -8.67 -4.80
C ALA A 95 -52.47 -10.06 -4.66
N ALA A 96 -51.39 -10.14 -3.87
CA ALA A 96 -50.65 -11.36 -3.56
C ALA A 96 -51.38 -12.33 -2.59
N ALA A 97 -52.54 -11.98 -2.03
CA ALA A 97 -53.38 -12.86 -1.22
C ALA A 97 -54.11 -13.95 -2.06
N THR A 98 -53.43 -14.52 -3.05
CA THR A 98 -53.98 -15.43 -4.07
C THR A 98 -54.59 -16.69 -3.50
N ALA A 99 -54.06 -17.20 -2.38
CA ALA A 99 -54.51 -18.44 -1.73
C ALA A 99 -56.01 -18.41 -1.34
N ASN A 100 -56.57 -17.23 -1.06
CA ASN A 100 -57.97 -17.08 -0.63
C ASN A 100 -58.87 -16.43 -1.68
N GLN A 101 -58.38 -16.10 -2.88
CA GLN A 101 -59.16 -15.35 -3.88
C GLN A 101 -60.45 -16.04 -4.33
N SER A 102 -60.47 -17.37 -4.40
CA SER A 102 -61.68 -18.14 -4.76
C SER A 102 -62.72 -18.05 -3.64
N LEU A 103 -62.28 -18.20 -2.38
CA LEU A 103 -63.13 -18.09 -1.20
C LEU A 103 -63.70 -16.68 -1.02
N LEU A 104 -62.87 -15.64 -1.18
CA LEU A 104 -63.32 -14.24 -1.14
C LEU A 104 -64.41 -13.97 -2.19
N ARG A 105 -64.23 -14.43 -3.43
CA ARG A 105 -65.25 -14.30 -4.48
C ARG A 105 -66.56 -15.02 -4.14
N ARG A 106 -66.51 -16.20 -3.49
CA ARG A 106 -67.72 -16.90 -3.04
C ARG A 106 -68.44 -16.13 -1.93
N ILE A 107 -67.70 -15.59 -0.97
CA ILE A 107 -68.26 -14.73 0.09
C ILE A 107 -68.95 -13.52 -0.53
N ASP A 108 -68.29 -12.85 -1.47
CA ASP A 108 -68.85 -11.67 -2.14
C ASP A 108 -70.15 -11.98 -2.88
N ALA A 109 -70.16 -13.07 -3.66
CA ALA A 109 -71.35 -13.54 -4.36
C ALA A 109 -72.48 -13.92 -3.37
N ALA A 110 -72.14 -14.52 -2.23
CA ALA A 110 -73.12 -14.85 -1.19
C ALA A 110 -73.71 -13.59 -0.55
N LEU A 111 -72.90 -12.55 -0.31
CA LEU A 111 -73.34 -11.26 0.22
C LEU A 111 -74.22 -10.50 -0.78
N ASP A 112 -73.87 -10.51 -2.06
CA ASP A 112 -74.70 -9.90 -3.11
C ASP A 112 -76.03 -10.65 -3.30
N GLY A 113 -76.03 -11.95 -3.02
CA GLY A 113 -77.22 -12.81 -3.00
C GLY A 113 -78.19 -12.56 -1.83
N LEU A 114 -77.83 -11.75 -0.83
CA LEU A 114 -78.70 -11.49 0.33
C LEU A 114 -79.93 -10.65 -0.01
N ALA A 115 -79.82 -9.68 -0.91
CA ALA A 115 -80.95 -8.80 -1.27
C ALA A 115 -82.19 -9.55 -1.84
N PRO A 116 -82.04 -10.43 -2.85
CA PRO A 116 -83.18 -11.21 -3.33
C PRO A 116 -83.70 -12.18 -2.27
N LEU A 117 -82.80 -12.74 -1.46
CA LEU A 117 -83.12 -13.64 -0.36
C LEU A 117 -84.00 -12.97 0.70
N ARG A 118 -83.63 -11.76 1.15
CA ARG A 118 -84.39 -10.92 2.10
C ARG A 118 -85.77 -10.54 1.56
N THR A 119 -85.86 -10.28 0.25
CA THR A 119 -87.14 -9.97 -0.40
C THR A 119 -88.11 -11.14 -0.33
N GLN A 120 -87.62 -12.37 -0.59
CA GLN A 120 -88.42 -13.59 -0.46
C GLN A 120 -88.91 -13.83 0.97
N VAL A 121 -88.07 -13.55 1.98
CA VAL A 121 -88.44 -13.65 3.40
C VAL A 121 -89.55 -12.65 3.74
N ARG A 122 -89.42 -11.39 3.33
CA ARG A 122 -90.40 -10.32 3.64
C ARG A 122 -91.76 -10.52 2.99
N THR A 123 -91.82 -11.07 1.78
CA THR A 123 -93.09 -11.25 1.06
C THR A 123 -93.77 -12.58 1.35
N ALA A 124 -93.12 -13.47 2.13
CA ALA A 124 -93.57 -14.82 2.45
C ALA A 124 -93.96 -15.67 1.22
N ALA A 125 -93.50 -15.29 0.02
CA ALA A 125 -93.85 -15.95 -1.22
C ALA A 125 -93.04 -17.24 -1.38
N HIS A 126 -93.63 -18.39 -1.05
CA HIS A 126 -93.08 -19.74 -1.29
C HIS A 126 -91.67 -20.01 -0.74
N ALA A 127 -91.17 -19.22 0.20
CA ALA A 127 -89.83 -19.39 0.76
C ALA A 127 -89.80 -20.54 1.77
N SER A 128 -89.12 -21.64 1.42
CA SER A 128 -88.86 -22.73 2.35
C SER A 128 -87.87 -22.27 3.43
N VAL A 129 -88.27 -22.35 4.71
CA VAL A 129 -87.39 -22.09 5.88
C VAL A 129 -86.09 -22.88 5.76
N SER A 130 -86.15 -24.12 5.26
CA SER A 130 -84.98 -24.97 5.05
C SER A 130 -84.04 -24.45 3.95
N ALA A 131 -84.59 -24.02 2.80
CA ALA A 131 -83.79 -23.47 1.71
C ALA A 131 -83.13 -22.14 2.10
N MET A 132 -83.86 -21.28 2.80
CA MET A 132 -83.37 -20.02 3.35
C MET A 132 -82.22 -20.22 4.34
N THR A 133 -82.45 -21.09 5.33
CA THR A 133 -81.46 -21.44 6.35
C THR A 133 -80.20 -22.00 5.72
N PHE A 134 -80.34 -22.79 4.65
CA PHE A 134 -79.22 -23.35 3.90
C PHE A 134 -78.38 -22.28 3.19
N SER A 135 -78.99 -21.29 2.54
CA SER A 135 -78.26 -20.18 1.89
C SER A 135 -77.43 -19.37 2.88
N TYR A 136 -78.00 -18.99 4.03
CA TYR A 136 -77.24 -18.33 5.10
C TYR A 136 -76.11 -19.22 5.63
N ARG A 137 -76.37 -20.51 5.82
CA ARG A 137 -75.38 -21.47 6.31
C ARG A 137 -74.14 -21.53 5.41
N ILE A 138 -74.30 -21.47 4.08
CA ILE A 138 -73.16 -21.45 3.15
C ILE A 138 -72.31 -20.19 3.37
N ALA A 139 -72.93 -19.01 3.41
CA ALA A 139 -72.22 -17.75 3.62
C ALA A 139 -71.46 -17.72 4.95
N ILE A 140 -72.11 -18.17 6.03
CA ILE A 140 -71.52 -18.27 7.37
C ILE A 140 -70.34 -19.25 7.38
N ALA A 141 -70.48 -20.41 6.75
CA ALA A 141 -69.41 -21.42 6.67
C ALA A 141 -68.19 -20.88 5.91
N ASP A 142 -68.39 -20.21 4.76
CA ASP A 142 -67.30 -19.62 4.00
C ASP A 142 -66.58 -18.49 4.79
N LEU A 143 -67.30 -17.68 5.56
CA LEU A 143 -66.70 -16.68 6.46
C LEU A 143 -65.87 -17.32 7.57
N ILE A 144 -66.34 -18.42 8.17
CA ILE A 144 -65.58 -19.15 9.20
C ILE A 144 -64.34 -19.80 8.58
N ASN A 145 -64.46 -20.42 7.40
CA ASN A 145 -63.34 -21.02 6.67
C ASN A 145 -62.28 -19.99 6.29
N LEU A 146 -62.69 -18.76 5.96
CA LEU A 146 -61.75 -17.67 5.67
C LEU A 146 -60.85 -17.41 6.87
N ARG A 147 -61.40 -17.42 8.09
CA ARG A 147 -60.66 -17.20 9.33
C ARG A 147 -59.67 -18.31 9.62
N GLU A 148 -60.05 -19.56 9.40
CA GLU A 148 -59.15 -20.71 9.56
C GLU A 148 -57.97 -20.63 8.59
N ASN A 149 -58.24 -20.26 7.34
CA ASN A 149 -57.22 -20.12 6.29
C ASN A 149 -56.22 -18.98 6.53
N VAL A 150 -56.54 -17.97 7.35
CA VAL A 150 -55.57 -16.93 7.74
C VAL A 150 -54.37 -17.55 8.45
N SER A 151 -54.55 -18.66 9.18
CA SER A 151 -53.48 -19.32 9.93
C SER A 151 -52.41 -20.00 9.05
N HIS A 152 -52.74 -20.39 7.80
CA HIS A 152 -51.82 -21.12 6.92
C HIS A 152 -50.63 -20.28 6.42
N GLY A 153 -50.74 -18.95 6.45
CA GLY A 153 -49.68 -18.03 6.05
C GLY A 153 -48.75 -17.57 7.17
N VAL A 154 -48.94 -18.07 8.40
CA VAL A 154 -48.27 -17.56 9.60
C VAL A 154 -47.08 -18.43 9.97
N VAL A 155 -45.91 -17.80 10.20
CA VAL A 155 -44.67 -18.48 10.58
C VAL A 155 -44.60 -18.73 12.10
N ASN A 156 -45.23 -17.88 12.91
CA ASN A 156 -45.26 -18.01 14.37
C ASN A 156 -46.38 -18.97 14.80
N ALA A 157 -46.01 -20.09 15.44
CA ALA A 157 -46.93 -21.12 15.90
C ALA A 157 -47.98 -20.57 16.89
N GLN A 158 -47.58 -19.78 17.89
CA GLN A 158 -48.50 -19.20 18.88
C GLN A 158 -49.54 -18.28 18.23
N LEU A 159 -49.12 -17.47 17.26
CA LEU A 159 -50.04 -16.59 16.54
C LEU A 159 -50.99 -17.39 15.62
N ALA A 160 -50.49 -18.42 14.95
CA ALA A 160 -51.31 -19.33 14.15
C ALA A 160 -52.35 -20.04 15.02
N ASP A 161 -51.96 -20.50 16.22
CA ASP A 161 -52.82 -21.16 17.18
C ASP A 161 -53.89 -20.19 17.74
N GLY A 162 -53.53 -18.93 18.01
CA GLY A 162 -54.49 -17.89 18.39
C GLY A 162 -55.54 -17.63 17.32
N ILE A 163 -55.14 -17.57 16.04
CA ILE A 163 -56.07 -17.41 14.91
C ILE A 163 -57.01 -18.63 14.77
N ARG A 164 -56.46 -19.86 14.88
CA ARG A 164 -57.25 -21.09 14.83
C ARG A 164 -58.21 -21.22 16.01
N ALA A 165 -57.78 -20.85 17.22
CA ALA A 165 -58.64 -20.80 18.38
C ALA A 165 -59.81 -19.83 18.16
N SER A 166 -59.55 -18.63 17.63
CA SER A 166 -60.61 -17.68 17.29
C SER A 166 -61.61 -18.21 16.25
N ALA A 167 -61.11 -18.91 15.22
CA ALA A 167 -61.95 -19.59 14.24
C ALA A 167 -62.78 -20.71 14.87
N ALA A 168 -62.18 -21.54 15.74
CA ALA A 168 -62.85 -22.60 16.48
C ALA A 168 -63.99 -22.05 17.36
N LEU A 169 -63.76 -20.94 18.07
CA LEU A 169 -64.78 -20.27 18.87
C LEU A 169 -65.99 -19.80 18.02
N SER A 170 -65.73 -19.44 16.77
CA SER A 170 -66.79 -18.98 15.85
C SER A 170 -67.58 -20.15 15.27
N LYS A 171 -66.93 -21.30 15.08
CA LYS A 171 -67.59 -22.58 14.82
C LYS A 171 -68.44 -23.03 16.01
N THR A 172 -67.99 -22.80 17.24
CA THR A 172 -68.78 -23.04 18.46
C THR A 172 -70.04 -22.17 18.51
N ALA A 173 -69.92 -20.88 18.18
CA ALA A 173 -71.07 -19.98 18.10
C ALA A 173 -72.07 -20.41 16.99
N GLU A 174 -71.58 -20.79 15.80
CA GLU A 174 -72.43 -21.29 14.72
C GLU A 174 -73.18 -22.56 15.11
N ALA A 175 -72.54 -23.46 15.85
CA ALA A 175 -73.18 -24.68 16.33
C ALA A 175 -74.41 -24.39 17.22
N ILE A 176 -74.34 -23.37 18.09
CA ILE A 176 -75.50 -22.92 18.88
C ILE A 176 -76.62 -22.40 17.96
N GLY A 177 -76.27 -21.59 16.95
CA GLY A 177 -77.23 -21.07 15.98
C GLY A 177 -77.91 -22.16 15.15
N GLN A 178 -77.17 -23.19 14.71
CA GLN A 178 -77.71 -24.34 13.99
C GLN A 178 -78.65 -25.17 14.88
N GLN A 179 -78.25 -25.41 16.12
CA GLN A 179 -79.10 -26.11 17.10
C GLN A 179 -80.39 -25.33 17.35
N GLN A 180 -80.32 -24.01 17.50
CA GLN A 180 -81.49 -23.16 17.71
C GLN A 180 -82.49 -23.29 16.57
N VAL A 181 -82.05 -23.17 15.31
CA VAL A 181 -82.92 -23.27 14.13
C VAL A 181 -83.51 -24.68 13.98
N ALA A 182 -82.72 -25.73 14.22
CA ALA A 182 -83.21 -27.11 14.13
C ALA A 182 -84.30 -27.41 15.17
N VAL A 183 -84.15 -26.93 16.41
CA VAL A 183 -85.16 -27.06 17.46
C VAL A 183 -86.41 -26.26 17.14
N LEU A 184 -86.28 -25.01 16.65
CA LEU A 184 -87.43 -24.20 16.25
C LEU A 184 -88.24 -24.89 15.15
N ARG A 185 -87.59 -25.47 14.14
CA ARG A 185 -88.26 -26.25 13.08
C ARG A 185 -89.05 -27.43 13.64
N ALA A 186 -88.51 -28.15 14.62
CA ALA A 186 -89.21 -29.28 15.25
C ALA A 186 -90.44 -28.83 16.06
N VAL A 187 -90.34 -27.72 16.78
CA VAL A 187 -91.48 -27.16 17.53
C VAL A 187 -92.60 -26.71 16.59
N VAL A 188 -92.24 -26.04 15.48
CA VAL A 188 -93.21 -25.55 14.48
C VAL A 188 -93.87 -26.69 13.71
N ALA A 189 -93.10 -27.72 13.35
CA ALA A 189 -93.65 -28.90 12.68
C ALA A 189 -94.56 -29.74 13.59
N GLY A 190 -94.51 -29.53 14.91
CA GLY A 190 -95.29 -30.29 15.89
C GLY A 190 -94.74 -31.70 16.15
N GLU A 191 -93.66 -32.11 15.47
CA GLU A 191 -93.00 -33.39 15.62
C GLU A 191 -91.48 -33.26 15.44
N LEU A 192 -90.71 -34.08 16.17
CA LEU A 192 -89.28 -34.24 15.93
C LEU A 192 -89.04 -35.31 14.87
N THR A 193 -88.69 -34.91 13.65
CA THR A 193 -88.33 -35.89 12.59
C THR A 193 -86.92 -36.47 12.79
N PRO A 194 -86.61 -37.67 12.26
CA PRO A 194 -85.25 -38.22 12.32
C PRO A 194 -84.18 -37.29 11.71
N ALA A 195 -84.51 -36.58 10.63
CA ALA A 195 -83.61 -35.61 10.01
C ALA A 195 -83.33 -34.41 10.94
N MET A 196 -84.35 -33.87 11.62
CA MET A 196 -84.16 -32.80 12.60
C MET A 196 -83.34 -33.26 13.81
N GLN A 197 -83.54 -34.51 14.26
CA GLN A 197 -82.72 -35.08 15.35
C GLN A 197 -81.25 -35.22 14.94
N GLN A 198 -80.98 -35.64 13.69
CA GLN A 198 -79.63 -35.67 13.14
C GLN A 198 -79.01 -34.28 13.09
N ASP A 199 -79.74 -33.26 12.62
CA ASP A 199 -79.28 -31.86 12.61
C ASP A 199 -78.93 -31.36 14.02
N ILE A 200 -79.78 -31.63 15.02
CA ILE A 200 -79.54 -31.26 16.42
C ILE A 200 -78.30 -31.96 16.97
N THR A 201 -78.15 -33.26 16.69
CA THR A 201 -77.00 -34.06 17.14
C THR A 201 -75.72 -33.56 16.50
N ALA A 202 -75.73 -33.30 15.18
CA ALA A 202 -74.58 -32.77 14.45
C ALA A 202 -74.16 -31.39 14.98
N ALA A 203 -75.13 -30.51 15.27
CA ALA A 203 -74.84 -29.21 15.89
C ALA A 203 -74.20 -29.37 17.27
N ARG A 204 -74.70 -30.28 18.13
CA ARG A 204 -74.13 -30.55 19.46
C ARG A 204 -72.72 -31.14 19.39
N THR A 205 -72.47 -32.04 18.44
CA THR A 205 -71.13 -32.58 18.18
C THR A 205 -70.18 -31.47 17.73
N SER A 206 -70.61 -30.64 16.78
CA SER A 206 -69.82 -29.49 16.30
C SER A 206 -69.49 -28.50 17.43
N TYR A 207 -70.44 -28.23 18.33
CA TYR A 207 -70.21 -27.41 19.52
C TYR A 207 -69.11 -28.01 20.41
N THR A 208 -69.22 -29.31 20.70
CA THR A 208 -68.26 -30.02 21.57
C THR A 208 -66.87 -30.02 20.96
N GLU A 209 -66.73 -30.46 19.71
CA GLU A 209 -65.44 -30.52 19.00
C GLU A 209 -64.78 -29.15 18.89
N SER A 210 -65.53 -28.13 18.48
CA SER A 210 -64.99 -26.77 18.32
C SER A 210 -64.61 -26.13 19.65
N SER A 211 -65.38 -26.38 20.73
CA SER A 211 -65.04 -25.88 22.07
C SER A 211 -63.77 -26.53 22.61
N LEU A 212 -63.58 -27.84 22.40
CA LEU A 212 -62.35 -28.54 22.77
C LEU A 212 -61.17 -28.06 21.93
N SER A 213 -61.36 -27.83 20.63
CA SER A 213 -60.33 -27.27 19.76
C SER A 213 -59.93 -25.85 20.18
N PHE A 214 -60.89 -25.03 20.63
CA PHE A 214 -60.59 -23.72 21.21
C PHE A 214 -59.76 -23.88 22.50
N LEU A 215 -60.22 -24.69 23.46
CA LEU A 215 -59.54 -24.88 24.75
C LEU A 215 -58.14 -25.49 24.62
N ALA A 216 -57.91 -26.33 23.62
CA ALA A 216 -56.60 -26.92 23.34
C ALA A 216 -55.57 -25.90 22.82
N LEU A 217 -56.03 -24.83 22.17
CA LEU A 217 -55.20 -23.79 21.56
C LEU A 217 -55.16 -22.49 22.37
N ALA A 218 -56.15 -22.29 23.25
CA ALA A 218 -56.35 -21.08 24.03
C ALA A 218 -55.24 -20.90 25.09
N PRO A 219 -54.62 -19.72 25.17
CA PRO A 219 -53.81 -19.32 26.33
C PRO A 219 -54.61 -19.37 27.65
N PRO A 220 -53.94 -19.45 28.82
CA PRO A 220 -54.59 -19.55 30.12
C PRO A 220 -55.64 -18.46 30.39
N ASP A 221 -55.37 -17.22 29.97
CA ASP A 221 -56.28 -16.10 30.15
C ASP A 221 -57.58 -16.27 29.35
N TRP A 222 -57.50 -16.85 28.15
CA TRP A 222 -58.66 -17.09 27.28
C TRP A 222 -59.53 -18.24 27.81
N SER A 223 -58.91 -19.27 28.40
CA SER A 223 -59.64 -20.33 29.11
C SER A 223 -60.43 -19.77 30.30
N THR A 224 -59.85 -18.81 31.03
CA THR A 224 -60.55 -18.10 32.10
C THR A 224 -61.74 -17.30 31.57
N TRP A 225 -61.59 -16.58 30.44
CA TRP A 225 -62.70 -15.87 29.81
C TRP A 225 -63.80 -16.81 29.31
N TRP A 226 -63.43 -17.99 28.82
CA TRP A 226 -64.38 -19.04 28.43
C TRP A 226 -65.19 -19.55 29.61
N GLU A 227 -64.54 -19.87 30.72
CA GLU A 227 -65.21 -20.29 31.96
C GLU A 227 -66.20 -19.22 32.43
N GLN A 228 -65.78 -17.96 32.47
CA GLN A 228 -66.63 -16.83 32.83
C GLN A 228 -67.85 -16.73 31.89
N ALA A 229 -67.65 -16.84 30.58
CA ALA A 229 -68.73 -16.80 29.59
C ALA A 229 -69.72 -17.97 29.73
N GLY A 230 -69.26 -19.11 30.25
CA GLY A 230 -70.06 -20.32 30.49
C GLY A 230 -70.81 -20.38 31.83
N THR A 231 -70.61 -19.41 32.73
CA THR A 231 -71.21 -19.43 34.08
C THR A 231 -72.54 -18.66 34.17
N GLY A 232 -73.37 -18.94 35.18
CA GLY A 232 -74.58 -18.15 35.50
C GLY A 232 -75.92 -18.84 35.21
N LYS A 233 -77.02 -18.20 35.64
CA LYS A 233 -78.36 -18.78 35.63
C LYS A 233 -78.87 -19.15 34.22
N GLU A 234 -78.58 -18.30 33.23
CA GLU A 234 -78.97 -18.53 31.83
C GLU A 234 -78.24 -19.71 31.19
N ALA A 235 -76.96 -19.90 31.51
CA ALA A 235 -76.17 -21.04 31.00
C ALA A 235 -76.72 -22.37 31.54
N LEU A 236 -77.06 -22.40 32.84
CA LEU A 236 -77.70 -23.56 33.46
C LEU A 236 -79.10 -23.82 32.90
N ALA A 237 -79.88 -22.76 32.65
CA ALA A 237 -81.20 -22.88 32.03
C ALA A 237 -81.10 -23.46 30.61
N LEU A 238 -80.19 -22.95 29.78
CA LEU A 238 -79.93 -23.48 28.45
C LEU A 238 -79.51 -24.95 28.49
N GLN A 239 -78.59 -25.32 29.38
CA GLN A 239 -78.12 -26.70 29.51
C GLN A 239 -79.26 -27.68 29.81
N ARG A 240 -80.16 -27.35 30.76
CA ARG A 240 -81.34 -28.17 31.05
C ARG A 240 -82.24 -28.34 29.83
N MET A 241 -82.49 -27.25 29.09
CA MET A 241 -83.29 -27.30 27.87
C MET A 241 -82.62 -28.14 26.78
N GLN A 242 -81.30 -28.07 26.62
CA GLN A 242 -80.54 -28.90 25.69
C GLN A 242 -80.61 -30.39 26.07
N ASP A 243 -80.58 -30.71 27.36
CA ASP A 243 -80.73 -32.08 27.87
C ASP A 243 -82.17 -32.61 27.62
N ASP A 244 -83.19 -31.77 27.77
CA ASP A 244 -84.58 -32.12 27.44
C ASP A 244 -84.76 -32.40 25.95
N VAL A 245 -84.22 -31.55 25.07
CA VAL A 245 -84.22 -31.76 23.62
C VAL A 245 -83.50 -33.06 23.25
N SER A 246 -82.39 -33.38 23.94
CA SER A 246 -81.59 -34.58 23.64
C SER A 246 -82.27 -35.88 24.07
N ARG A 247 -83.19 -35.83 25.04
CA ARG A 247 -83.97 -36.98 25.49
C ARG A 247 -85.23 -37.23 24.65
N ALA A 248 -85.63 -36.27 23.80
CA ALA A 248 -86.80 -36.40 22.95
C ALA A 248 -86.61 -37.49 21.89
N GLN A 249 -87.65 -38.29 21.65
CA GLN A 249 -87.64 -39.36 20.65
C GLN A 249 -88.25 -38.88 19.32
N PRO A 250 -87.76 -39.38 18.17
CA PRO A 250 -88.39 -39.10 16.88
C PRO A 250 -89.87 -39.48 16.86
N GLY A 251 -90.68 -38.67 16.17
CA GLY A 251 -92.14 -38.87 16.07
C GLY A 251 -92.93 -38.45 17.32
N THR A 252 -92.28 -37.89 18.34
CA THR A 252 -92.96 -37.29 19.50
C THR A 252 -92.94 -35.75 19.43
N PRO A 253 -93.98 -35.07 19.92
CA PRO A 253 -94.01 -33.61 19.97
C PRO A 253 -93.00 -33.08 21.00
N LEU A 254 -92.16 -32.15 20.57
CA LEU A 254 -91.18 -31.51 21.45
C LEU A 254 -91.86 -30.44 22.32
N ARG A 255 -92.08 -30.74 23.60
CA ARG A 255 -92.69 -29.79 24.55
C ARG A 255 -91.61 -28.90 25.18
N LEU A 256 -91.37 -27.76 24.57
CA LEU A 256 -90.36 -26.78 24.98
C LEU A 256 -90.98 -25.37 25.03
N ALA A 257 -90.59 -24.56 26.02
CA ALA A 257 -90.95 -23.14 26.03
C ALA A 257 -90.13 -22.37 24.98
N THR A 258 -90.69 -22.17 23.79
CA THR A 258 -90.00 -21.57 22.62
C THR A 258 -89.35 -20.21 22.95
N ALA A 259 -90.05 -19.32 23.64
CA ALA A 259 -89.51 -18.01 24.03
C ALA A 259 -88.30 -18.12 24.98
N ALA A 260 -88.34 -19.06 25.93
CA ALA A 260 -87.21 -19.32 26.83
C ALA A 260 -86.02 -19.94 26.07
N TRP A 261 -86.29 -20.79 25.08
CA TRP A 261 -85.25 -21.40 24.24
C TRP A 261 -84.53 -20.34 23.41
N VAL A 262 -85.30 -19.49 22.72
CA VAL A 262 -84.76 -18.42 21.87
C VAL A 262 -83.94 -17.44 22.71
N SER A 263 -84.48 -16.96 23.84
CA SER A 263 -83.77 -16.00 24.69
C SER A 263 -82.48 -16.58 25.29
N THR A 264 -82.48 -17.81 25.78
CA THR A 264 -81.28 -18.43 26.39
C THR A 264 -80.20 -18.79 25.36
N THR A 265 -80.60 -19.29 24.17
CA THR A 265 -79.65 -19.54 23.06
C THR A 265 -79.05 -18.24 22.52
N GLN A 266 -79.86 -17.18 22.36
CA GLN A 266 -79.37 -15.86 21.97
C GLN A 266 -78.43 -15.25 23.01
N ALA A 267 -78.75 -15.35 24.31
CA ALA A 267 -77.87 -14.92 25.39
C ALA A 267 -76.53 -15.66 25.37
N ARG A 268 -76.53 -16.98 25.12
CA ARG A 268 -75.30 -17.76 24.98
C ARG A 268 -74.50 -17.34 23.74
N ALA A 269 -75.16 -17.13 22.61
CA ALA A 269 -74.51 -16.68 21.37
C ALA A 269 -73.90 -15.28 21.53
N ALA A 270 -74.57 -14.36 22.23
CA ALA A 270 -74.06 -13.02 22.54
C ALA A 270 -72.78 -13.09 23.39
N ARG A 271 -72.77 -13.90 24.47
CA ARG A 271 -71.56 -14.09 25.30
C ARG A 271 -70.40 -14.72 24.53
N LEU A 272 -70.69 -15.67 23.64
CA LEU A 272 -69.66 -16.25 22.76
C LEU A 272 -69.14 -15.21 21.75
N SER A 273 -69.99 -14.30 21.26
CA SER A 273 -69.57 -13.19 20.41
C SER A 273 -68.71 -12.17 21.17
N ASP A 274 -69.04 -11.87 22.42
CA ASP A 274 -68.22 -11.01 23.29
C ASP A 274 -66.85 -11.63 23.56
N LEU A 275 -66.81 -12.93 23.87
CA LEU A 275 -65.56 -13.68 24.03
C LEU A 275 -64.75 -13.67 22.73
N ARG A 276 -65.40 -13.90 21.59
CA ARG A 276 -64.77 -13.86 20.27
C ARG A 276 -64.17 -12.49 19.99
N ALA A 277 -64.89 -11.40 20.27
CA ALA A 277 -64.38 -10.04 20.09
C ALA A 277 -63.14 -9.78 20.95
N ARG A 278 -63.11 -10.28 22.20
CA ARG A 278 -61.92 -10.19 23.06
C ARG A 278 -60.74 -11.01 22.54
N VAL A 279 -60.98 -12.23 22.08
CA VAL A 279 -59.96 -13.10 21.48
C VAL A 279 -59.42 -12.50 20.18
N ASP A 280 -60.29 -12.01 19.29
CA ASP A 280 -59.90 -11.32 18.05
C ASP A 280 -59.06 -10.07 18.35
N ALA A 281 -59.41 -9.29 19.37
CA ALA A 281 -58.62 -8.15 19.81
C ALA A 281 -57.23 -8.56 20.32
N ALA A 282 -57.14 -9.61 21.13
CA ALA A 282 -55.88 -10.14 21.63
C ALA A 282 -54.98 -10.66 20.48
N VAL A 283 -55.55 -11.41 19.53
CA VAL A 283 -54.84 -11.84 18.32
C VAL A 283 -54.33 -10.64 17.52
N LEU A 284 -55.16 -9.61 17.31
CA LEU A 284 -54.75 -8.41 16.59
C LEU A 284 -53.62 -7.66 17.30
N ASP A 285 -53.63 -7.61 18.63
CA ASP A 285 -52.55 -7.03 19.41
C ASP A 285 -51.25 -7.85 19.30
N ASP A 286 -51.33 -9.17 19.31
CA ASP A 286 -50.19 -10.05 19.05
C ASP A 286 -49.63 -9.85 17.63
N VAL A 287 -50.48 -9.70 16.61
CA VAL A 287 -50.03 -9.39 15.24
C VAL A 287 -49.35 -8.02 15.19
N ARG A 288 -49.91 -7.00 15.85
CA ARG A 288 -49.33 -5.65 15.92
C ARG A 288 -47.98 -5.67 16.63
N ALA A 289 -47.86 -6.42 17.72
CA ALA A 289 -46.61 -6.59 18.46
C ALA A 289 -45.56 -7.31 17.62
N ALA A 290 -45.92 -8.41 16.96
CA ALA A 290 -45.04 -9.15 16.06
C ALA A 290 -44.55 -8.29 14.89
N HIS A 291 -45.44 -7.51 14.27
CA HIS A 291 -45.07 -6.56 13.23
C HIS A 291 -44.14 -5.45 13.74
N ALA A 292 -44.39 -4.90 14.93
CA ALA A 292 -43.55 -3.88 15.53
C ALA A 292 -42.15 -4.43 15.90
N ASP A 293 -42.07 -5.66 16.41
CA ASP A 293 -40.82 -6.35 16.71
C ASP A 293 -40.03 -6.63 15.43
N GLN A 294 -40.69 -7.15 14.39
CA GLN A 294 -40.07 -7.37 13.08
C GLN A 294 -39.53 -6.06 12.49
N ARG A 295 -40.27 -4.96 12.61
CA ARG A 295 -39.82 -3.63 12.17
C ARG A 295 -38.59 -3.16 12.96
N ARG A 296 -38.57 -3.36 14.28
CA ARG A 296 -37.41 -3.00 15.12
C ARG A 296 -36.17 -3.80 14.74
N ARG A 297 -36.33 -5.11 14.52
CA ARG A 297 -35.24 -5.99 14.03
C ARG A 297 -34.73 -5.55 12.66
N ALA A 298 -35.64 -5.28 11.72
CA ALA A 298 -35.27 -4.79 10.39
C ALA A 298 -34.49 -3.46 10.43
N VAL A 299 -34.92 -2.53 11.30
CA VAL A 299 -34.18 -1.27 11.52
C VAL A 299 -32.81 -1.54 12.16
N ALA A 300 -32.72 -2.42 13.16
CA ALA A 300 -31.45 -2.77 13.80
C ALA A 300 -30.48 -3.45 12.81
N GLU A 301 -30.97 -4.35 11.97
CA GLU A 301 -30.22 -4.96 10.88
C GLU A 301 -29.75 -3.92 9.87
N ALA A 302 -30.63 -2.99 9.46
CA ALA A 302 -30.26 -1.93 8.53
C ALA A 302 -29.20 -0.98 9.11
N VAL A 303 -29.30 -0.64 10.39
CA VAL A 303 -28.28 0.14 11.11
C VAL A 303 -26.97 -0.64 11.21
N GLY A 304 -27.02 -1.93 11.54
CA GLY A 304 -25.84 -2.79 11.59
C GLY A 304 -25.13 -2.91 10.24
N VAL A 305 -25.89 -3.09 9.15
CA VAL A 305 -25.39 -3.10 7.77
C VAL A 305 -24.77 -1.75 7.41
N LEU A 306 -25.41 -0.63 7.75
CA LEU A 306 -24.88 0.71 7.52
C LEU A 306 -23.55 0.93 8.26
N LEU A 307 -23.48 0.54 9.55
CA LEU A 307 -22.25 0.63 10.34
C LEU A 307 -21.13 -0.24 9.74
N ALA A 308 -21.44 -1.46 9.29
CA ALA A 308 -20.49 -2.34 8.63
C ALA A 308 -19.98 -1.74 7.29
N LEU A 309 -20.85 -1.11 6.51
CA LEU A 309 -20.49 -0.40 5.28
C LEU A 309 -19.58 0.80 5.57
N VAL A 310 -19.92 1.62 6.57
CA VAL A 310 -19.11 2.78 7.00
C VAL A 310 -17.74 2.32 7.49
N LEU A 311 -17.69 1.29 8.36
CA LEU A 311 -16.44 0.72 8.86
C LEU A 311 -15.58 0.20 7.71
N THR A 312 -16.18 -0.54 6.77
CA THR A 312 -15.49 -1.05 5.59
C THR A 312 -14.92 0.09 4.74
N ALA A 313 -15.70 1.15 4.51
CA ALA A 313 -15.25 2.33 3.79
C ALA A 313 -14.10 3.06 4.51
N LEU A 314 -14.17 3.18 5.84
CA LEU A 314 -13.12 3.79 6.66
C LEU A 314 -11.81 2.99 6.64
N VAL A 315 -11.88 1.67 6.84
CA VAL A 315 -10.70 0.77 6.77
C VAL A 315 -10.09 0.83 5.38
N THR A 316 -10.91 0.75 4.35
CA THR A 316 -10.50 0.88 2.95
C THR A 316 -9.79 2.21 2.68
N TRP A 317 -10.37 3.31 3.16
CA TRP A 317 -9.77 4.64 3.04
C TRP A 317 -8.44 4.76 3.79
N ALA A 318 -8.35 4.21 5.00
CA ALA A 318 -7.14 4.21 5.81
C ALA A 318 -6.01 3.44 5.12
N VAL A 319 -6.27 2.22 4.64
CA VAL A 319 -5.32 1.39 3.88
C VAL A 319 -4.89 2.09 2.59
N ALA A 320 -5.85 2.61 1.82
CA ALA A 320 -5.55 3.33 0.59
C ALA A 320 -4.67 4.56 0.85
N ARG A 321 -4.95 5.32 1.92
CA ARG A 321 -4.17 6.50 2.30
C ARG A 321 -2.78 6.13 2.82
N GLN A 322 -2.65 5.03 3.57
CA GLN A 322 -1.35 4.52 4.04
C GLN A 322 -0.45 4.12 2.86
N ILE A 323 -0.94 3.28 1.95
CA ILE A 323 -0.17 2.83 0.79
C ILE A 323 0.17 4.03 -0.11
N THR A 324 -0.78 4.95 -0.35
CA THR A 324 -0.52 6.15 -1.17
C THR A 324 0.56 7.04 -0.55
N ARG A 325 0.54 7.24 0.77
CA ARG A 325 1.58 8.01 1.47
C ARG A 325 2.95 7.35 1.36
N ARG A 326 3.04 6.03 1.54
CA ARG A 326 4.29 5.28 1.40
C ARG A 326 4.84 5.35 -0.03
N LEU A 327 4.00 5.12 -1.04
CA LEU A 327 4.39 5.24 -2.45
C LEU A 327 4.85 6.65 -2.81
N ARG A 328 4.20 7.71 -2.30
CA ARG A 328 4.65 9.10 -2.50
C ARG A 328 6.02 9.34 -1.86
N ARG A 329 6.22 8.90 -0.61
CA ARG A 329 7.53 9.02 0.06
C ARG A 329 8.63 8.32 -0.71
N LEU A 330 8.39 7.07 -1.16
CA LEU A 330 9.36 6.32 -1.95
C LEU A 330 9.67 7.03 -3.28
N ARG A 331 8.64 7.51 -3.98
CA ARG A 331 8.81 8.29 -5.22
C ARG A 331 9.60 9.58 -4.99
N ASP A 332 9.25 10.33 -3.95
CA ASP A 332 9.87 11.62 -3.66
C ASP A 332 11.34 11.44 -3.24
N ALA A 333 11.64 10.39 -2.45
CA ALA A 333 12.99 10.00 -2.09
C ALA A 333 13.79 9.49 -3.31
N ALA A 334 13.20 8.65 -4.17
CA ALA A 334 13.84 8.20 -5.40
C ALA A 334 14.17 9.38 -6.33
N ASN A 335 13.27 10.36 -6.45
CA ASN A 335 13.53 11.59 -7.20
C ASN A 335 14.63 12.45 -6.56
N ALA A 336 14.64 12.59 -5.23
CA ALA A 336 15.70 13.33 -4.54
C ALA A 336 17.08 12.69 -4.76
N VAL A 337 17.15 11.36 -4.66
CA VAL A 337 18.38 10.61 -4.93
C VAL A 337 18.84 10.81 -6.38
N ALA A 338 17.93 10.63 -7.36
CA ALA A 338 18.25 10.70 -8.78
C ALA A 338 18.65 12.10 -9.26
N PHE A 339 17.95 13.15 -8.82
CA PHE A 339 18.09 14.50 -9.37
C PHE A 339 18.87 15.48 -8.49
N GLN A 340 19.10 15.17 -7.21
CA GLN A 340 19.83 16.06 -6.30
C GLN A 340 21.10 15.41 -5.76
N GLN A 341 20.99 14.24 -5.14
CA GLN A 341 22.10 13.63 -4.39
C GLN A 341 23.18 13.04 -5.30
N LEU A 342 22.83 12.23 -6.30
CA LEU A 342 23.80 11.64 -7.24
C LEU A 342 24.62 12.71 -7.99
N PRO A 343 24.01 13.74 -8.60
CA PRO A 343 24.78 14.81 -9.25
C PRO A 343 25.71 15.55 -8.28
N ALA A 344 25.28 15.80 -7.04
CA ALA A 344 26.10 16.47 -6.03
C ALA A 344 27.33 15.64 -5.64
N VAL A 345 27.16 14.33 -5.46
CA VAL A 345 28.29 13.41 -5.18
C VAL A 345 29.27 13.38 -6.34
N VAL A 346 28.78 13.30 -7.58
CA VAL A 346 29.64 13.33 -8.77
C VAL A 346 30.40 14.66 -8.86
N ALA A 347 29.74 15.79 -8.60
CA ALA A 347 30.40 17.10 -8.60
C ALA A 347 31.45 17.22 -7.48
N GLN A 348 31.20 16.65 -6.31
CA GLN A 348 32.15 16.63 -5.20
C GLN A 348 33.39 15.77 -5.53
N LEU A 349 33.19 14.64 -6.22
CA LEU A 349 34.27 13.76 -6.68
C LEU A 349 35.12 14.41 -7.79
N GLN A 350 34.60 15.41 -8.51
CA GLN A 350 35.34 16.14 -9.55
C GLN A 350 36.26 17.25 -9.03
N GLN A 351 36.21 17.58 -7.73
CA GLN A 351 37.05 18.65 -7.17
C GLN A 351 38.50 18.17 -6.95
N PRO A 352 39.52 18.99 -7.27
CA PRO A 352 40.92 18.61 -7.06
C PRO A 352 41.20 18.37 -5.56
N GLY A 353 41.71 17.18 -5.22
CA GLY A 353 41.98 16.74 -3.84
C GLY A 353 40.95 15.75 -3.26
N SER A 354 39.89 15.42 -3.99
CA SER A 354 38.84 14.45 -3.59
C SER A 354 39.30 12.98 -3.57
N ALA A 355 40.53 12.70 -4.01
CA ALA A 355 41.09 11.36 -4.19
C ALA A 355 41.47 10.62 -2.90
N ALA A 356 41.48 11.31 -1.76
CA ALA A 356 41.86 10.72 -0.47
C ALA A 356 40.71 9.98 0.24
N VAL A 357 39.51 9.94 -0.34
CA VAL A 357 38.32 9.34 0.27
C VAL A 357 38.11 7.90 -0.23
N ASP A 358 38.02 6.95 0.69
CA ASP A 358 37.68 5.55 0.38
C ASP A 358 36.30 5.46 -0.30
N PRO A 359 36.21 4.92 -1.53
CA PRO A 359 34.96 4.70 -2.25
C PRO A 359 33.89 3.95 -1.43
N ASP A 360 34.30 3.00 -0.59
CA ASP A 360 33.38 2.22 0.23
C ASP A 360 32.89 2.98 1.47
N GLU A 361 33.69 3.91 1.99
CA GLU A 361 33.28 4.78 3.08
C GLU A 361 32.32 5.88 2.61
N LEU A 362 32.59 6.50 1.46
CA LEU A 362 31.71 7.51 0.88
C LEU A 362 30.35 6.91 0.51
N ALA A 363 30.34 5.70 -0.07
CA ALA A 363 29.11 4.98 -0.38
C ALA A 363 28.29 4.66 0.87
N ARG A 364 28.93 4.33 2.01
CA ARG A 364 28.23 4.10 3.29
C ARG A 364 27.67 5.39 3.90
N GLN A 365 28.44 6.48 3.91
CA GLN A 365 28.02 7.76 4.47
C GLN A 365 26.86 8.41 3.69
N GLN A 366 26.81 8.21 2.38
CA GLN A 366 25.73 8.70 1.52
C GLN A 366 24.48 7.78 1.57
N SER A 367 24.67 6.47 1.81
CA SER A 367 23.57 5.50 1.89
C SER A 367 22.70 5.64 3.14
N THR A 368 23.20 6.21 4.24
CA THR A 368 22.44 6.36 5.50
C THR A 368 21.33 7.42 5.42
N ALA A 369 21.30 8.24 4.38
CA ALA A 369 20.27 9.25 4.16
C ALA A 369 19.11 8.78 3.24
N ALA A 370 19.26 7.63 2.57
CA ALA A 370 18.33 7.19 1.54
C ALA A 370 17.53 5.96 2.00
N LEU A 371 16.29 6.24 2.43
CA LEU A 371 15.18 5.31 2.65
C LEU A 371 15.29 4.47 3.93
N ASP A 372 14.50 4.83 4.95
CA ASP A 372 14.24 3.99 6.12
C ASP A 372 13.69 2.63 5.65
N ALA A 373 14.56 1.62 5.63
CA ALA A 373 14.26 0.24 5.25
C ALA A 373 13.51 -0.53 6.35
N SER A 374 12.60 0.12 7.08
CA SER A 374 12.00 -0.41 8.31
C SER A 374 10.68 -1.16 8.09
N SER A 375 10.44 -1.69 6.89
CA SER A 375 9.16 -2.33 6.53
C SER A 375 9.41 -3.67 5.83
N ASP A 376 8.87 -4.77 6.37
CA ASP A 376 8.92 -6.13 5.80
C ASP A 376 7.84 -6.37 4.70
N ASP A 377 7.42 -5.31 3.98
CA ASP A 377 6.47 -5.42 2.87
C ASP A 377 7.15 -5.22 1.51
N GLU A 378 6.43 -5.46 0.41
CA GLU A 378 6.96 -5.35 -0.97
C GLU A 378 7.45 -3.92 -1.29
N ILE A 379 6.92 -2.91 -0.60
CA ILE A 379 7.36 -1.52 -0.73
C ILE A 379 8.71 -1.32 -0.02
N GLY A 380 8.92 -1.95 1.14
CA GLY A 380 10.20 -1.97 1.83
C GLY A 380 11.29 -2.70 1.04
N GLU A 381 10.97 -3.85 0.44
CA GLU A 381 11.88 -4.58 -0.45
C GLU A 381 12.32 -3.72 -1.66
N LEU A 382 11.38 -3.01 -2.28
CA LEU A 382 11.69 -2.07 -3.36
C LEU A 382 12.59 -0.91 -2.90
N GLY A 383 12.37 -0.41 -1.68
CA GLY A 383 13.25 0.59 -1.06
C GLY A 383 14.68 0.06 -0.86
N GLN A 384 14.84 -1.16 -0.37
CA GLN A 384 16.15 -1.80 -0.21
C GLN A 384 16.85 -2.01 -1.55
N ALA A 385 16.14 -2.49 -2.56
CA ALA A 385 16.69 -2.66 -3.92
C ALA A 385 17.18 -1.32 -4.49
N PHE A 386 16.41 -0.25 -4.32
CA PHE A 386 16.81 1.08 -4.77
C PHE A 386 18.05 1.61 -4.04
N SER A 387 18.12 1.45 -2.71
CA SER A 387 19.30 1.83 -1.93
C SER A 387 20.54 1.01 -2.31
N ALA A 388 20.39 -0.28 -2.65
CA ALA A 388 21.48 -1.11 -3.14
C ALA A 388 22.02 -0.59 -4.50
N VAL A 389 21.13 -0.26 -5.44
CA VAL A 389 21.52 0.34 -6.74
C VAL A 389 22.21 1.69 -6.55
N HIS A 390 21.68 2.55 -5.68
CA HIS A 390 22.28 3.85 -5.39
C HIS A 390 23.70 3.70 -4.80
N ARG A 391 23.88 2.79 -3.84
CA ARG A 391 25.19 2.51 -3.24
C ARG A 391 26.20 2.02 -4.28
N ALA A 392 25.78 1.12 -5.17
CA ALA A 392 26.62 0.64 -6.26
C ALA A 392 27.03 1.78 -7.21
N ALA A 393 26.09 2.67 -7.57
CA ALA A 393 26.38 3.82 -8.41
C ALA A 393 27.40 4.79 -7.78
N VAL A 394 27.23 5.11 -6.49
CA VAL A 394 28.17 5.99 -5.76
C VAL A 394 29.56 5.35 -5.67
N ARG A 395 29.64 4.05 -5.34
CA ARG A 395 30.91 3.31 -5.28
C ARG A 395 31.64 3.33 -6.63
N THR A 396 30.95 3.05 -7.72
CA THR A 396 31.55 3.06 -9.07
C THR A 396 32.06 4.44 -9.45
N ALA A 397 31.30 5.50 -9.16
CA ALA A 397 31.72 6.88 -9.43
C ALA A 397 32.97 7.27 -8.61
N ALA A 398 33.02 6.90 -7.33
CA ALA A 398 34.16 7.16 -6.46
C ALA A 398 35.41 6.37 -6.89
N GLY A 399 35.27 5.08 -7.24
CA GLY A 399 36.38 4.26 -7.75
C GLY A 399 37.01 4.83 -9.02
N GLN A 400 36.19 5.38 -9.93
CA GLN A 400 36.69 6.03 -11.14
C GLN A 400 37.46 7.33 -10.86
N ALA A 401 37.06 8.10 -9.83
CA ALA A 401 37.77 9.31 -9.41
C ALA A 401 39.15 8.99 -8.82
N VAL A 402 39.25 7.96 -7.96
CA VAL A 402 40.52 7.49 -7.38
C VAL A 402 41.48 7.00 -8.48
N MET A 403 40.99 6.26 -9.48
CA MET A 403 41.82 5.77 -10.59
C MET A 403 42.47 6.93 -11.38
N ARG A 404 41.72 8.01 -11.64
CA ARG A 404 42.24 9.21 -12.31
C ARG A 404 43.31 9.92 -11.48
N ALA A 405 43.11 10.03 -10.17
CA ALA A 405 44.08 10.66 -9.28
C ALA A 405 45.38 9.85 -9.16
N ASN A 406 45.29 8.53 -9.01
CA ASN A 406 46.45 7.64 -8.95
C ASN A 406 47.28 7.71 -10.24
N THR A 407 46.62 7.87 -11.41
CA THR A 407 47.31 8.02 -12.69
C THR A 407 48.11 9.34 -12.74
N ALA A 408 47.57 10.43 -12.21
CA ALA A 408 48.27 11.71 -12.12
C ALA A 408 49.50 11.65 -11.18
N ASP A 409 49.38 10.99 -10.03
CA ASP A 409 50.49 10.82 -9.09
C ASP A 409 51.65 10.00 -9.68
N ILE A 410 51.36 8.96 -10.46
CA ILE A 410 52.38 8.16 -11.15
C ILE A 410 53.21 9.04 -12.10
N PHE A 411 52.59 9.94 -12.86
CA PHE A 411 53.31 10.86 -13.75
C PHE A 411 54.24 11.80 -12.99
N ILE A 412 53.80 12.34 -11.84
CA ILE A 412 54.63 13.19 -10.99
C ILE A 412 55.83 12.40 -10.43
N HIS A 413 55.61 11.18 -9.94
CA HIS A 413 56.65 10.34 -9.36
C HIS A 413 57.68 9.87 -10.39
N LEU A 414 57.23 9.41 -11.55
CA LEU A 414 58.10 9.04 -12.67
C LEU A 414 58.94 10.25 -13.08
N SER A 415 58.29 11.39 -13.27
CA SER A 415 58.97 12.58 -13.75
C SER A 415 59.99 13.14 -12.75
N ARG A 416 59.73 13.14 -11.44
CA ARG A 416 60.74 13.53 -10.43
C ARG A 416 61.93 12.56 -10.36
N ARG A 417 61.72 11.28 -10.67
CA ARG A 417 62.80 10.28 -10.73
C ARG A 417 63.68 10.51 -11.95
N GLU A 418 63.07 10.69 -13.12
CA GLU A 418 63.77 11.03 -14.36
C GLU A 418 64.53 12.35 -14.23
N GLN A 419 63.96 13.38 -13.57
CA GLN A 419 64.67 14.66 -13.34
C GLN A 419 65.98 14.45 -12.59
N ARG A 420 65.95 13.66 -11.51
CA ARG A 420 67.15 13.38 -10.70
C ARG A 420 68.21 12.63 -11.49
N LEU A 421 67.81 11.76 -12.42
CA LEU A 421 68.72 11.07 -13.32
C LEU A 421 69.32 12.03 -14.35
N VAL A 422 68.52 12.89 -14.96
CA VAL A 422 69.01 13.92 -15.91
C VAL A 422 69.99 14.88 -15.24
N ASP A 423 69.67 15.40 -14.05
CA ASP A 423 70.55 16.32 -13.32
C ASP A 423 71.91 15.66 -12.99
N ALA A 424 71.92 14.36 -12.68
CA ALA A 424 73.14 13.59 -12.43
C ALA A 424 73.95 13.34 -13.72
N VAL A 425 73.29 13.11 -14.86
CA VAL A 425 73.96 12.97 -16.17
C VAL A 425 74.61 14.29 -16.57
N LEU A 426 73.91 15.41 -16.46
CA LEU A 426 74.48 16.75 -16.73
C LEU A 426 75.71 17.03 -15.87
N ALA A 427 75.64 16.73 -14.57
CA ALA A 427 76.78 16.91 -13.66
C ALA A 427 78.00 16.03 -14.03
N GLN A 428 77.78 14.83 -14.56
CA GLN A 428 78.86 13.98 -15.08
C GLN A 428 79.43 14.51 -16.39
N VAL A 429 78.59 14.98 -17.31
CA VAL A 429 79.02 15.60 -18.57
C VAL A 429 79.87 16.85 -18.29
N ASP A 430 79.45 17.72 -17.35
CA ASP A 430 80.21 18.90 -16.90
C ASP A 430 81.60 18.55 -16.36
N LEU A 431 81.73 17.42 -15.65
CA LEU A 431 83.01 16.97 -15.10
C LEU A 431 83.94 16.46 -16.20
N VAL A 432 83.41 15.66 -17.14
CA VAL A 432 84.19 15.13 -18.27
C VAL A 432 84.56 16.24 -19.26
N GLU A 433 83.70 17.23 -19.49
CA GLU A 433 83.99 18.39 -20.36
C GLU A 433 85.15 19.23 -19.83
N ARG A 434 85.25 19.42 -18.51
CA ARG A 434 86.31 20.23 -17.89
C ARG A 434 87.71 19.66 -18.08
N ASP A 435 87.81 18.33 -18.16
CA ASP A 435 89.09 17.60 -18.23
C ASP A 435 89.44 17.15 -19.67
N GLU A 436 88.54 17.30 -20.63
CA GLU A 436 88.75 16.89 -22.03
C GLU A 436 89.40 18.02 -22.86
N THR A 437 90.44 17.68 -23.63
CA THR A 437 91.20 18.64 -24.45
C THR A 437 91.15 18.33 -25.94
N ASP A 438 90.63 17.15 -26.32
CA ASP A 438 90.41 16.75 -27.72
C ASP A 438 89.18 17.46 -28.32
N PRO A 439 89.33 18.27 -29.38
CA PRO A 439 88.24 19.01 -30.01
C PRO A 439 87.08 18.14 -30.50
N ASP A 440 87.35 16.92 -31.00
CA ASP A 440 86.33 16.05 -31.56
C ASP A 440 85.51 15.37 -30.45
N ARG A 441 86.15 15.01 -29.32
CA ARG A 441 85.47 14.48 -28.14
C ARG A 441 84.69 15.56 -27.40
N LEU A 442 85.21 16.77 -27.33
CA LEU A 442 84.50 17.92 -26.78
C LEU A 442 83.20 18.18 -27.58
N HIS A 443 83.24 18.06 -28.92
CA HIS A 443 82.05 18.17 -29.76
C HIS A 443 81.02 17.06 -29.46
N GLN A 444 81.47 15.83 -29.20
CA GLN A 444 80.60 14.73 -28.79
C GLN A 444 80.00 14.97 -27.39
N LEU A 445 80.76 15.53 -26.45
CA LEU A 445 80.28 15.92 -25.12
C LEU A 445 79.24 17.05 -25.18
N TYR A 446 79.44 18.06 -26.03
CA TYR A 446 78.42 19.09 -26.29
C TYR A 446 77.12 18.49 -26.87
N THR A 447 77.23 17.44 -27.69
CA THR A 447 76.05 16.74 -28.22
C THR A 447 75.32 15.98 -27.10
N LEU A 448 76.05 15.42 -26.13
CA LEU A 448 75.48 14.75 -24.94
C LEU A 448 74.84 15.73 -23.96
N ASP A 449 75.45 16.89 -23.70
CA ASP A 449 74.88 17.96 -22.87
C ASP A 449 73.55 18.48 -23.46
N ASN A 450 73.53 18.72 -24.78
CA ASN A 450 72.31 19.11 -25.49
C ASN A 450 71.22 18.03 -25.39
N LEU A 451 71.59 16.75 -25.47
CA LEU A 451 70.64 15.64 -25.31
C LEU A 451 70.10 15.55 -23.88
N ALA A 452 70.93 15.75 -22.87
CA ALA A 452 70.54 15.73 -21.47
C ALA A 452 69.64 16.93 -21.11
N THR A 453 69.96 18.12 -21.61
CA THR A 453 69.10 19.30 -21.50
C THR A 453 67.73 19.07 -22.16
N ARG A 454 67.70 18.37 -23.31
CA ARG A 454 66.46 17.97 -23.99
C ARG A 454 65.63 16.98 -23.16
N MET A 455 66.28 16.00 -22.56
CA MET A 455 65.61 15.04 -21.66
C MET A 455 65.04 15.74 -20.43
N GLY A 456 65.77 16.72 -19.88
CA GLY A 456 65.29 17.60 -18.80
C GLY A 456 64.03 18.38 -19.18
N ARG A 457 63.95 18.87 -20.42
CA ARG A 457 62.75 19.55 -20.93
C ARG A 457 61.55 18.61 -21.11
N ILE A 458 61.74 17.44 -21.74
CA ILE A 458 60.66 16.45 -21.90
C ILE A 458 60.08 16.08 -20.54
N ASN A 459 60.97 15.94 -19.56
CA ASN A 459 60.58 15.63 -18.21
C ASN A 459 59.87 16.80 -17.50
N ALA A 460 60.34 18.03 -17.67
CA ALA A 460 59.65 19.22 -17.18
C ALA A 460 58.24 19.35 -17.77
N SER A 461 58.07 19.05 -19.05
CA SER A 461 56.77 19.01 -19.73
C SER A 461 55.84 17.95 -19.12
N LEU A 462 56.36 16.80 -18.67
CA LEU A 462 55.57 15.79 -17.92
C LEU A 462 55.16 16.27 -16.52
N LEU A 463 55.99 17.06 -15.82
CA LEU A 463 55.60 17.66 -14.53
C LEU A 463 54.48 18.68 -14.68
N VAL A 464 54.54 19.53 -15.71
CA VAL A 464 53.47 20.49 -16.02
C VAL A 464 52.17 19.74 -16.30
N LEU A 465 52.23 18.64 -17.06
CA LEU A 465 51.10 17.74 -17.26
C LEU A 465 50.66 17.02 -15.98
N GLY A 466 51.55 16.81 -15.00
CA GLY A 466 51.18 16.35 -13.65
C GLY A 466 50.59 17.45 -12.75
N GLY A 467 50.38 18.67 -13.28
CA GLY A 467 49.88 19.83 -12.51
C GLY A 467 50.94 20.49 -11.62
N VAL A 468 52.21 20.11 -11.74
CA VAL A 468 53.33 20.64 -10.94
C VAL A 468 54.14 21.62 -11.79
N GLY A 469 54.31 22.85 -11.30
CA GLY A 469 55.16 23.84 -11.98
C GLY A 469 56.64 23.51 -11.86
N VAL A 470 57.38 23.74 -12.94
CA VAL A 470 58.82 23.49 -13.02
C VAL A 470 59.52 24.84 -13.04
N GLY A 471 59.84 25.36 -11.86
CA GLY A 471 60.53 26.65 -11.74
C GLY A 471 61.36 26.70 -10.47
N ARG A 472 62.59 27.18 -10.59
CA ARG A 472 63.40 27.57 -9.43
C ARG A 472 62.99 28.98 -9.03
N VAL A 473 62.92 29.23 -7.72
CA VAL A 473 62.64 30.59 -7.23
C VAL A 473 63.87 31.45 -7.49
N ARG A 474 63.80 32.30 -8.53
CA ARG A 474 64.85 33.30 -8.79
C ARG A 474 64.68 34.48 -7.84
N GLN A 475 65.80 35.11 -7.48
CA GLN A 475 65.80 36.23 -6.53
C GLN A 475 65.67 37.61 -7.19
N HIS A 476 65.89 37.72 -8.50
CA HIS A 476 65.88 39.00 -9.22
C HIS A 476 65.05 38.88 -10.50
N ASP A 477 64.43 39.99 -10.89
CA ASP A 477 63.69 40.12 -12.13
C ASP A 477 64.67 40.12 -13.33
N VAL A 478 64.26 39.53 -14.46
CA VAL A 478 65.17 39.26 -15.58
C VAL A 478 64.71 40.04 -16.81
N PRO A 479 65.57 40.84 -17.47
CA PRO A 479 65.21 41.56 -18.70
C PRO A 479 64.63 40.64 -19.76
N LEU A 480 63.59 41.09 -20.47
CA LEU A 480 62.87 40.28 -21.48
C LEU A 480 63.82 39.71 -22.55
N GLN A 481 64.84 40.49 -22.93
CA GLN A 481 65.86 40.04 -23.87
C GLN A 481 66.66 38.83 -23.34
N GLN A 482 67.00 38.82 -22.06
CA GLN A 482 67.68 37.68 -21.42
C GLN A 482 66.76 36.47 -21.27
N VAL A 483 65.46 36.69 -21.02
CA VAL A 483 64.45 35.62 -21.02
C VAL A 483 64.32 34.97 -22.39
N LEU A 484 64.28 35.77 -23.46
CA LEU A 484 64.25 35.26 -24.84
C LEU A 484 65.55 34.53 -25.18
N GLN A 485 66.71 35.02 -24.75
CA GLN A 485 67.98 34.30 -24.92
C GLN A 485 68.02 32.97 -24.16
N ALA A 486 67.48 32.94 -22.94
CA ALA A 486 67.37 31.71 -22.14
C ALA A 486 66.39 30.69 -22.74
N ALA A 487 65.34 31.15 -23.44
CA ALA A 487 64.46 30.29 -24.22
C ALA A 487 65.17 29.76 -25.48
N LEU A 488 65.96 30.60 -26.15
CA LEU A 488 66.76 30.21 -27.31
C LEU A 488 67.82 29.16 -26.98
N SER A 489 68.43 29.22 -25.80
CA SER A 489 69.39 28.20 -25.37
C SER A 489 68.74 26.84 -25.08
N GLN A 490 67.41 26.74 -25.12
CA GLN A 490 66.66 25.52 -24.81
C GLN A 490 66.02 24.86 -26.04
N ILE A 491 66.30 25.34 -27.25
CA ILE A 491 65.75 24.80 -28.50
C ILE A 491 66.84 24.22 -29.41
N GLU A 492 66.50 23.16 -30.16
CA GLU A 492 67.45 22.41 -31.00
C GLU A 492 68.01 23.27 -32.14
N HIS A 493 67.15 24.06 -32.78
CA HIS A 493 67.48 24.85 -33.96
C HIS A 493 67.63 26.34 -33.67
N TYR A 494 68.29 26.70 -32.55
CA TYR A 494 68.46 28.10 -32.13
C TYR A 494 69.10 29.00 -33.20
N ALA A 495 70.01 28.44 -34.01
CA ALA A 495 70.69 29.16 -35.10
C ALA A 495 69.73 29.69 -36.18
N ARG A 496 68.51 29.13 -36.27
CA ARG A 496 67.47 29.53 -37.22
C ARG A 496 66.54 30.62 -36.69
N ILE A 497 66.68 31.04 -35.43
CA ILE A 497 65.90 32.14 -34.89
C ILE A 497 66.59 33.47 -35.18
N ARG A 498 65.81 34.46 -35.59
CA ARG A 498 66.20 35.86 -35.70
C ARG A 498 65.37 36.68 -34.71
N LEU A 499 66.05 37.34 -33.79
CA LEU A 499 65.43 38.30 -32.88
C LEU A 499 65.23 39.62 -33.63
N GLY A 500 63.98 40.05 -33.77
CA GLY A 500 63.60 41.35 -34.29
C GLY A 500 63.67 42.44 -33.22
N MET A 501 62.83 43.47 -33.35
CA MET A 501 62.72 44.50 -32.31
C MET A 501 62.21 43.89 -31.01
N ILE A 502 62.98 44.07 -29.93
CA ILE A 502 62.62 43.70 -28.57
C ILE A 502 62.68 44.99 -27.76
N ASP A 503 61.54 45.40 -27.21
CA ASP A 503 61.50 46.57 -26.35
C ASP A 503 62.33 46.29 -25.09
N GLY A 504 63.31 47.16 -24.87
CA GLY A 504 64.30 46.97 -23.81
C GLY A 504 63.68 47.12 -22.43
N ASP A 505 62.78 48.11 -22.25
CA ASP A 505 62.25 48.72 -21.01
C ASP A 505 61.52 47.77 -20.03
N VAL A 506 61.59 46.45 -20.26
CA VAL A 506 60.77 45.44 -19.60
C VAL A 506 61.56 44.22 -19.08
N ALA A 507 61.25 43.84 -17.84
CA ALA A 507 61.71 42.62 -17.17
C ALA A 507 60.54 41.68 -16.88
N VAL A 508 60.83 40.38 -16.80
CA VAL A 508 59.91 39.34 -16.30
C VAL A 508 60.16 39.12 -14.82
N ALA A 509 59.06 39.08 -14.05
CA ALA A 509 59.09 38.90 -12.61
C ALA A 509 59.77 37.59 -12.21
N ALA A 510 60.66 37.63 -11.22
CA ALA A 510 61.53 36.53 -10.82
C ALA A 510 60.81 35.17 -10.62
N LYS A 511 59.59 35.22 -10.06
CA LYS A 511 58.75 34.04 -9.77
C LYS A 511 58.21 33.31 -11.00
N THR A 512 58.10 33.98 -12.15
CA THR A 512 57.51 33.43 -13.38
C THR A 512 58.54 33.22 -14.49
N VAL A 513 59.81 33.59 -14.27
CA VAL A 513 60.85 33.54 -15.30
C VAL A 513 60.97 32.15 -15.92
N ASP A 514 61.17 31.11 -15.12
CA ASP A 514 61.43 29.77 -15.66
C ASP A 514 60.22 29.19 -16.41
N GLU A 515 59.00 29.41 -15.91
CA GLU A 515 57.76 28.99 -16.59
C GLU A 515 57.51 29.77 -17.90
N VAL A 516 57.87 31.06 -17.93
CA VAL A 516 57.81 31.89 -19.16
C VAL A 516 58.89 31.46 -20.15
N VAL A 517 60.11 31.17 -19.69
CA VAL A 517 61.18 30.62 -20.54
C VAL A 517 60.72 29.29 -21.15
N HIS A 518 60.10 28.41 -20.36
CA HIS A 518 59.60 27.12 -20.84
C HIS A 518 58.47 27.29 -21.88
N LEU A 519 57.48 28.15 -21.61
CA LEU A 519 56.41 28.46 -22.55
C LEU A 519 56.97 28.97 -23.89
N LEU A 520 57.95 29.88 -23.84
CA LEU A 520 58.56 30.46 -25.02
C LEU A 520 59.44 29.46 -25.76
N ALA A 521 60.20 28.63 -25.05
CA ALA A 521 61.00 27.56 -25.65
C ALA A 521 60.11 26.57 -26.40
N GLU A 522 58.98 26.13 -25.83
CA GLU A 522 58.03 25.23 -26.53
C GLU A 522 57.44 25.87 -27.78
N LEU A 523 57.12 27.17 -27.75
CA LEU A 523 56.61 27.86 -28.94
C LEU A 523 57.67 28.03 -30.03
N MET A 524 58.91 28.37 -29.65
CA MET A 524 60.02 28.50 -30.60
C MET A 524 60.44 27.13 -31.20
N ASP A 525 60.45 26.07 -30.39
CA ASP A 525 60.76 24.71 -30.84
C ASP A 525 59.72 24.19 -31.84
N ASN A 526 58.43 24.43 -31.58
CA ASN A 526 57.36 24.16 -32.53
C ASN A 526 57.55 24.96 -33.83
N ALA A 527 57.78 26.27 -33.74
CA ALA A 527 57.96 27.13 -34.91
C ALA A 527 59.12 26.66 -35.81
N THR A 528 60.25 26.26 -35.22
CA THR A 528 61.42 25.78 -35.99
C THR A 528 61.23 24.37 -36.55
N THR A 529 60.52 23.49 -35.84
CA THR A 529 60.26 22.10 -36.24
C THR A 529 59.29 22.01 -37.43
N TYR A 530 58.24 22.85 -37.44
CA TYR A 530 57.23 22.86 -38.50
C TYR A 530 57.60 23.74 -39.71
N SER A 531 58.80 24.34 -39.69
CA SER A 531 59.33 25.15 -40.79
C SER A 531 60.39 24.40 -41.62
N PRO A 532 60.38 24.49 -42.97
CA PRO A 532 61.34 23.78 -43.82
C PRO A 532 62.82 24.04 -43.47
N PRO A 533 63.73 23.05 -43.63
CA PRO A 533 65.15 23.23 -43.34
C PRO A 533 65.73 24.37 -44.19
N GLY A 534 66.38 25.35 -43.54
CA GLY A 534 66.94 26.55 -44.17
C GLY A 534 66.10 27.83 -44.05
N SER A 535 64.85 27.74 -43.56
CA SER A 535 64.02 28.92 -43.23
C SER A 535 64.39 29.51 -41.87
N GLU A 536 64.23 30.84 -41.75
CA GLU A 536 64.45 31.59 -40.51
C GLU A 536 63.11 31.87 -39.81
N THR A 537 63.08 31.77 -38.48
CA THR A 537 61.91 32.07 -37.64
C THR A 537 62.15 33.39 -36.92
N TRP A 538 61.17 34.30 -36.99
CA TRP A 538 61.31 35.65 -36.43
C TRP A 538 60.62 35.75 -35.08
N VAL A 539 61.33 36.30 -34.09
CA VAL A 539 60.79 36.54 -32.74
C VAL A 539 60.90 38.02 -32.41
N SER A 540 59.79 38.65 -32.05
CA SER A 540 59.75 40.05 -31.62
C SER A 540 58.97 40.19 -30.31
N GLY A 541 59.32 41.20 -29.51
CA GLY A 541 58.70 41.47 -28.22
C GLY A 541 58.34 42.94 -28.11
N ARG A 542 57.06 43.24 -27.87
CA ARG A 542 56.53 44.60 -27.78
C ARG A 542 55.88 44.83 -26.43
N SER A 543 56.24 45.93 -25.77
CA SER A 543 55.64 46.40 -24.53
C SER A 543 54.44 47.30 -24.85
N LEU A 544 53.27 46.99 -24.29
CA LEU A 544 52.05 47.80 -24.40
C LEU A 544 51.64 48.36 -23.03
N GLY A 545 52.61 48.68 -22.16
CA GLY A 545 52.41 49.27 -20.84
C GLY A 545 51.87 48.29 -19.80
N ASP A 546 50.68 47.73 -20.01
CA ASP A 546 50.02 46.77 -19.10
C ASP A 546 50.15 45.30 -19.52
N ARG A 547 50.85 45.04 -20.63
CA ARG A 547 51.15 43.70 -21.13
C ARG A 547 52.36 43.72 -22.06
N VAL A 548 52.98 42.56 -22.22
CA VAL A 548 54.01 42.31 -23.24
C VAL A 548 53.45 41.31 -24.22
N ILE A 549 53.57 41.61 -25.51
CA ILE A 549 53.18 40.71 -26.59
C ILE A 549 54.46 40.20 -27.25
N ILE A 550 54.63 38.88 -27.24
CA ILE A 550 55.74 38.18 -27.89
C ILE A 550 55.18 37.48 -29.12
N GLN A 551 55.73 37.81 -30.28
CA GLN A 551 55.29 37.31 -31.57
C GLN A 551 56.37 36.42 -32.18
N ILE A 552 56.04 35.16 -32.41
CA ILE A 552 56.91 34.14 -33.01
C ILE A 552 56.30 33.76 -34.36
N SER A 553 56.94 34.17 -35.46
CA SER A 553 56.48 33.93 -36.83
C SER A 553 57.33 32.87 -37.51
N ASP A 554 56.68 31.81 -37.96
CA ASP A 554 57.28 30.71 -38.71
C ASP A 554 57.01 30.81 -40.23
N GLU A 555 57.70 30.01 -41.04
CA GLU A 555 57.50 29.93 -42.50
C GLU A 555 57.00 28.55 -42.96
N GLY A 556 56.28 27.86 -42.07
CA GLY A 556 55.76 26.51 -42.28
C GLY A 556 54.61 26.41 -43.29
N VAL A 557 54.06 25.21 -43.42
CA VAL A 557 52.91 24.91 -44.31
C VAL A 557 51.62 25.63 -43.90
N GLY A 558 51.55 26.19 -42.69
CA GLY A 558 50.36 26.85 -42.15
C GLY A 558 49.30 25.84 -41.67
N LEU A 559 48.22 26.36 -41.09
CA LEU A 559 47.07 25.56 -40.61
C LEU A 559 45.79 25.96 -41.32
N SER A 560 44.88 25.00 -41.49
CA SER A 560 43.51 25.30 -41.89
C SER A 560 42.81 26.14 -40.80
N PRO A 561 41.86 27.03 -41.15
CA PRO A 561 41.17 27.85 -40.14
C PRO A 561 40.47 27.01 -39.07
N GLN A 562 39.87 25.87 -39.45
CA GLN A 562 39.22 24.96 -38.51
C GLN A 562 40.24 24.31 -37.55
N ARG A 563 41.43 23.95 -38.05
CA ARG A 563 42.47 23.37 -37.20
C ARG A 563 43.09 24.41 -36.27
N MET A 564 43.25 25.64 -36.74
CA MET A 564 43.72 26.77 -35.93
C MET A 564 42.73 27.11 -34.82
N GLU A 565 41.42 27.12 -35.10
CA GLU A 565 40.37 27.32 -34.10
C GLU A 565 40.35 26.19 -33.06
N GLN A 566 40.45 24.92 -33.49
CA GLN A 566 40.58 23.78 -32.57
C GLN A 566 41.80 23.88 -31.66
N LEU A 567 42.96 24.30 -32.19
CA LEU A 567 44.19 24.44 -31.40
C LEU A 567 44.12 25.65 -30.47
N ASN A 568 43.51 26.76 -30.89
CA ASN A 568 43.27 27.91 -30.02
C ASN A 568 42.28 27.59 -28.89
N GLU A 569 41.26 26.78 -29.15
CA GLU A 569 40.33 26.30 -28.12
C GLU A 569 41.04 25.40 -27.10
N LEU A 570 41.93 24.51 -27.56
CA LEU A 570 42.78 23.69 -26.70
C LEU A 570 43.79 24.52 -25.87
N LEU A 571 44.29 25.63 -26.42
CA LEU A 571 45.19 26.55 -25.72
C LEU A 571 44.44 27.40 -24.68
N ALA A 572 43.19 27.77 -24.93
CA ALA A 572 42.35 28.56 -24.03
C ALA A 572 41.72 27.72 -22.90
N HIS A 573 41.29 26.49 -23.23
CA HIS A 573 40.63 25.55 -22.32
C HIS A 573 41.33 24.18 -22.35
N PRO A 574 42.55 24.07 -21.76
CA PRO A 574 43.29 22.81 -21.77
C PRO A 574 42.51 21.70 -21.03
N PRO A 575 42.36 20.49 -21.62
CA PRO A 575 41.59 19.40 -21.02
C PRO A 575 42.25 18.82 -19.75
N ALA A 576 41.47 18.10 -18.94
CA ALA A 576 42.01 17.35 -17.82
C ALA A 576 42.99 16.24 -18.28
N ILE A 577 44.02 16.03 -17.46
CA ILE A 577 45.20 15.20 -17.77
C ILE A 577 44.79 13.74 -18.04
N ASP A 578 45.11 13.23 -19.22
CA ASP A 578 44.93 11.82 -19.61
C ASP A 578 46.13 11.35 -20.45
N VAL A 579 46.31 10.04 -20.59
CA VAL A 579 47.37 9.38 -21.37
C VAL A 579 47.40 9.86 -22.83
N ALA A 580 46.28 10.36 -23.36
CA ALA A 580 46.20 11.00 -24.67
C ALA A 580 46.96 12.34 -24.77
N ALA A 581 47.07 13.11 -23.67
CA ALA A 581 47.78 14.39 -23.62
C ALA A 581 49.30 14.24 -23.81
N VAL A 582 49.86 13.09 -23.40
CA VAL A 582 51.29 12.75 -23.54
C VAL A 582 51.70 12.56 -25.02
N ARG A 583 50.77 12.37 -25.95
CA ARG A 583 51.08 12.28 -27.40
C ARG A 583 51.13 13.63 -28.12
N ALA A 584 50.63 14.71 -27.51
CA ALA A 584 50.52 16.05 -28.09
C ALA A 584 51.29 17.10 -27.27
N MET A 585 52.46 16.71 -26.75
CA MET A 585 53.16 17.39 -25.64
C MET A 585 53.34 18.90 -25.82
N GLY A 586 53.80 19.39 -26.99
CA GLY A 586 54.20 20.79 -27.14
C GLY A 586 53.08 21.81 -26.86
N LEU A 587 52.01 21.81 -27.65
CA LEU A 587 50.94 22.83 -27.51
C LEU A 587 50.05 22.60 -26.29
N VAL A 588 49.89 21.36 -25.81
CA VAL A 588 49.10 21.07 -24.60
C VAL A 588 49.83 21.57 -23.34
N VAL A 589 51.15 21.42 -23.29
CA VAL A 589 51.99 21.99 -22.22
C VAL A 589 51.93 23.52 -22.26
N VAL A 590 51.97 24.13 -23.45
CA VAL A 590 51.78 25.58 -23.61
C VAL A 590 50.42 26.02 -23.07
N GLY A 591 49.35 25.29 -23.34
CA GLY A 591 48.00 25.59 -22.81
C GLY A 591 47.94 25.53 -21.28
N HIS A 592 48.52 24.48 -20.67
CA HIS A 592 48.59 24.38 -19.20
C HIS A 592 49.50 25.45 -18.56
N LEU A 593 50.65 25.77 -19.16
CA LEU A 593 51.52 26.86 -18.71
C LEU A 593 50.82 28.22 -18.84
N ALA A 594 50.13 28.47 -19.96
CA ALA A 594 49.39 29.72 -20.18
C ALA A 594 48.27 29.89 -19.14
N ALA A 595 47.46 28.86 -18.92
CA ALA A 595 46.39 28.87 -17.91
C ALA A 595 46.94 29.12 -16.48
N ARG A 596 48.08 28.51 -16.14
CA ARG A 596 48.74 28.67 -14.83
C ARG A 596 49.35 30.06 -14.64
N LEU A 597 49.99 30.61 -15.67
CA LEU A 597 50.59 31.94 -15.66
C LEU A 597 49.56 33.08 -15.80
N GLY A 598 48.31 32.75 -16.15
CA GLY A 598 47.32 33.73 -16.60
C GLY A 598 47.70 34.41 -17.92
N ALA A 599 48.61 33.80 -18.68
CA ALA A 599 49.01 34.26 -20.01
C ALA A 599 47.99 33.83 -21.06
N THR A 600 47.99 34.50 -22.21
CA THR A 600 47.16 34.11 -23.35
C THR A 600 48.05 33.78 -24.53
N VAL A 601 47.86 32.60 -25.14
CA VAL A 601 48.58 32.20 -26.35
C VAL A 601 47.56 32.01 -27.47
N GLN A 602 47.77 32.67 -28.59
CA GLN A 602 46.91 32.55 -29.77
C GLN A 602 47.73 32.29 -31.02
N LEU A 603 47.29 31.34 -31.82
CA LEU A 603 47.81 31.07 -33.16
C LEU A 603 47.02 31.88 -34.18
N ARG A 604 47.74 32.64 -35.00
CA ARG A 604 47.23 33.48 -36.09
C ARG A 604 47.90 33.10 -37.40
N ARG A 605 47.35 33.53 -38.53
CA ARG A 605 48.00 33.35 -39.84
C ARG A 605 49.21 34.28 -39.95
N GLY A 606 50.35 33.73 -40.38
CA GLY A 606 51.58 34.50 -40.60
C GLY A 606 51.44 35.51 -41.74
N PRO A 607 52.21 36.62 -41.72
CA PRO A 607 52.09 37.72 -42.69
C PRO A 607 52.57 37.39 -44.12
N ARG A 608 53.37 36.34 -44.31
CA ARG A 608 53.83 35.88 -45.65
C ARG A 608 53.38 34.43 -45.93
N ARG A 609 53.78 33.51 -45.06
CA ARG A 609 53.47 32.07 -45.04
C ARG A 609 53.61 31.59 -43.59
N GLY A 610 53.14 30.38 -43.24
CA GLY A 610 53.31 29.83 -41.88
C GLY A 610 52.29 30.34 -40.84
N ILE A 611 52.65 30.19 -39.56
CA ILE A 611 51.83 30.54 -38.39
C ILE A 611 52.53 31.64 -37.58
N LEU A 612 51.74 32.53 -36.99
CA LEU A 612 52.17 33.50 -36.00
C LEU A 612 51.63 33.06 -34.63
N ALA A 613 52.51 32.63 -33.72
CA ALA A 613 52.15 32.42 -32.33
C ALA A 613 52.33 33.72 -31.55
N GLU A 614 51.26 34.21 -30.94
CA GLU A 614 51.23 35.43 -30.14
C GLU A 614 51.03 35.05 -28.67
N ALA A 615 52.07 35.24 -27.86
CA ALA A 615 52.04 35.04 -26.41
C ALA A 615 51.92 36.39 -25.71
N THR A 616 50.80 36.60 -25.01
CA THR A 616 50.52 37.81 -24.23
C THR A 616 50.78 37.55 -22.75
N LEU A 617 51.78 38.25 -22.20
CA LEU A 617 52.09 38.25 -20.78
C LEU A 617 51.33 39.41 -20.09
N PRO A 618 50.43 39.16 -19.11
CA PRO A 618 49.80 40.21 -18.31
C PRO A 618 50.75 40.99 -17.40
N ALA A 619 50.34 42.21 -17.03
CA ALA A 619 51.04 43.12 -16.11
C ALA A 619 51.60 42.44 -14.84
N ALA A 620 50.89 41.46 -14.28
CA ALA A 620 51.31 40.78 -13.05
C ALA A 620 52.70 40.12 -13.16
N MET A 621 53.11 39.74 -14.37
CA MET A 621 54.39 39.07 -14.66
C MET A 621 55.48 40.03 -15.14
N ILE A 622 55.15 41.30 -15.34
CA ILE A 622 56.02 42.27 -15.99
C ILE A 622 56.51 43.31 -14.98
N ARG A 623 57.73 43.79 -15.15
CA ARG A 623 58.37 44.85 -14.36
C ARG A 623 59.00 45.86 -15.30
N SER A 624 58.86 47.15 -14.99
CA SER A 624 59.56 48.19 -15.74
C SER A 624 60.99 48.29 -15.21
N LEU A 625 61.96 48.28 -16.11
CA LEU A 625 63.39 48.40 -15.81
C LEU A 625 63.80 49.88 -15.91
N PRO A 626 64.51 50.46 -14.91
CA PRO A 626 65.02 51.82 -14.98
C PRO A 626 66.08 52.00 -16.11
N PRO A 627 66.22 53.20 -16.71
CA PRO A 627 67.12 53.46 -17.83
C PRO A 627 68.61 53.12 -17.61
N GLU A 628 69.10 53.07 -16.36
CA GLU A 628 70.53 52.86 -16.05
C GLU A 628 71.00 51.40 -16.22
N GLU A 629 70.10 50.41 -16.19
CA GLU A 629 70.46 48.99 -16.38
C GLU A 629 70.55 48.56 -17.85
N TYR A 630 70.13 49.40 -18.80
CA TYR A 630 70.15 49.10 -20.24
C TYR A 630 71.54 48.99 -20.87
N LEU A 631 72.53 49.61 -20.26
CA LEU A 631 73.86 49.80 -20.85
C LEU A 631 74.88 48.73 -20.39
N LEU A 632 74.47 47.79 -19.54
CA LEU A 632 75.32 46.70 -19.04
C LEU A 632 75.03 45.37 -19.76
N ALA A 633 75.04 45.37 -21.09
CA ALA A 633 75.24 44.16 -21.90
C ALA A 633 75.68 44.56 -23.33
N PRO A 634 76.56 43.80 -24.05
CA PRO A 634 77.31 42.59 -23.69
C PRO A 634 78.81 42.58 -24.13
N GLY A 635 79.63 41.60 -23.69
CA GLY A 635 80.86 41.23 -24.42
C GLY A 635 81.99 40.47 -23.69
N ARG A 636 82.09 39.16 -23.95
CA ARG A 636 83.27 38.25 -23.91
C ARG A 636 83.89 37.83 -22.55
N LEU A 637 83.79 36.53 -22.30
CA LEU A 637 84.65 35.73 -21.42
C LEU A 637 86.06 35.57 -22.03
N SER A 638 87.13 35.83 -21.25
CA SER A 638 88.40 35.07 -21.29
C SER A 638 89.37 35.46 -20.16
N ARG A 639 89.47 34.58 -19.15
CA ARG A 639 90.68 34.04 -18.50
C ARG A 639 91.96 34.90 -18.47
N ARG A 640 92.36 35.39 -17.27
CA ARG A 640 93.74 35.20 -16.75
C ARG A 640 93.83 35.42 -15.23
N ALA A 641 94.26 34.38 -14.52
CA ALA A 641 94.77 34.46 -13.17
C ALA A 641 96.18 35.08 -13.16
N ALA A 642 96.51 35.90 -12.14
CA ALA A 642 97.68 35.75 -11.27
C ALA A 642 98.04 37.05 -10.52
N ARG A 643 98.06 36.94 -9.18
CA ARG A 643 99.03 37.50 -8.23
C ARG A 643 99.32 39.01 -8.25
N THR A 644 99.00 39.67 -7.14
CA THR A 644 100.02 40.33 -6.30
C THR A 644 99.45 40.61 -4.91
N ALA A 645 100.25 40.24 -3.91
CA ALA A 645 100.00 40.45 -2.49
C ALA A 645 100.37 41.88 -2.07
N GLY A 646 99.66 42.42 -1.07
CA GLY A 646 99.99 43.64 -0.35
C GLY A 646 99.12 43.79 0.91
N PRO A 647 99.63 44.33 2.02
CA PRO A 647 99.29 43.93 3.39
C PRO A 647 98.07 44.66 3.99
N PRO A 648 97.43 44.14 5.05
CA PRO A 648 96.35 44.86 5.75
C PRO A 648 96.92 45.96 6.67
N PRO A 649 96.30 47.16 6.70
CA PRO A 649 96.60 48.20 7.70
C PRO A 649 95.99 47.89 9.09
N PRO A 650 96.43 48.57 10.16
CA PRO A 650 96.50 48.02 11.52
C PRO A 650 95.23 48.21 12.37
N TYR A 651 95.01 47.24 13.25
CA TYR A 651 94.01 47.25 14.32
C TYR A 651 94.55 47.98 15.57
N GLN A 652 93.77 48.92 16.11
CA GLN A 652 93.91 49.47 17.46
C GLN A 652 92.56 49.48 18.20
N PRO A 653 92.55 49.43 19.55
CA PRO A 653 91.59 48.61 20.31
C PRO A 653 90.72 49.40 21.32
N ARG A 654 89.86 48.63 22.03
CA ARG A 654 89.14 48.83 23.33
C ARG A 654 87.67 49.30 23.31
N PRO A 655 86.86 49.00 24.37
CA PRO A 655 86.75 47.79 25.22
C PRO A 655 85.30 47.23 25.32
N GLU A 656 85.22 46.04 25.95
CA GLU A 656 84.08 45.15 26.23
C GLU A 656 82.84 45.74 26.93
N PRO A 657 81.72 44.99 26.91
CA PRO A 657 81.28 44.36 28.16
C PRO A 657 80.98 42.86 28.03
N THR A 658 81.36 42.14 29.08
CA THR A 658 81.16 40.70 29.30
C THR A 658 79.79 40.38 29.92
N ALA A 659 79.19 39.28 29.44
CA ALA A 659 78.24 38.36 30.08
C ALA A 659 76.91 38.86 30.69
N GLY A 660 75.78 38.32 30.16
CA GLY A 660 74.56 38.10 30.95
C GLY A 660 73.27 37.80 30.17
N ARG A 661 72.94 36.51 30.00
CA ARG A 661 71.62 35.89 29.69
C ARG A 661 70.91 36.13 28.32
N PRO A 662 70.44 35.05 27.64
CA PRO A 662 69.62 35.11 26.41
C PRO A 662 68.11 34.78 26.73
N PRO A 663 67.20 34.55 25.75
CA PRO A 663 66.17 35.50 25.32
C PRO A 663 64.72 34.99 25.49
N ALA A 664 63.71 35.87 25.35
CA ALA A 664 62.30 35.50 25.24
C ALA A 664 61.74 36.01 23.90
N GLU A 665 61.41 35.07 23.01
CA GLU A 665 60.96 35.30 21.64
C GLU A 665 59.46 34.99 21.51
N ARG A 666 58.72 35.87 20.85
CA ARG A 666 57.27 35.74 20.58
C ARG A 666 57.03 34.98 19.26
N THR A 667 56.56 33.75 19.42
CA THR A 667 55.64 32.91 18.61
C THR A 667 55.04 33.44 17.29
N LEU A 668 55.21 32.64 16.22
CA LEU A 668 54.16 32.07 15.34
C LEU A 668 54.57 30.63 14.92
N PRO A 669 53.62 29.69 14.66
CA PRO A 669 53.84 28.26 14.83
C PRO A 669 54.35 27.52 13.58
N ALA A 670 55.38 26.69 13.79
CA ALA A 670 55.96 25.79 12.80
C ALA A 670 55.36 24.37 12.88
N ALA A 671 55.21 23.74 11.72
CA ALA A 671 54.80 22.35 11.55
C ALA A 671 55.81 21.35 12.19
N PRO A 672 55.37 20.17 12.67
CA PRO A 672 56.24 19.24 13.37
C PRO A 672 57.13 18.45 12.39
N VAL A 673 58.44 18.63 12.53
CA VAL A 673 59.50 17.80 11.92
C VAL A 673 59.95 16.79 12.97
N PHE A 674 59.79 15.50 12.64
CA PHE A 674 60.29 14.36 13.41
C PHE A 674 61.83 14.33 13.44
N ARG A 675 62.43 14.08 14.62
CA ARG A 675 63.80 13.56 14.75
C ARG A 675 63.92 12.54 15.89
N PRO A 676 64.87 11.59 15.78
CA PRO A 676 64.85 10.28 16.44
C PRO A 676 65.55 10.27 17.81
N THR A 677 65.19 9.31 18.67
CA THR A 677 65.77 9.05 20.00
C THR A 677 66.99 8.08 19.95
N PRO A 678 67.94 8.17 20.92
CA PRO A 678 69.15 7.34 21.00
C PRO A 678 68.94 5.98 21.70
N PRO A 679 69.87 5.01 21.58
CA PRO A 679 69.63 3.60 21.86
C PRO A 679 69.92 3.18 23.33
N PRO A 680 69.28 2.11 23.84
CA PRO A 680 69.68 1.42 25.08
C PRO A 680 70.69 0.27 24.84
N PRO A 681 71.39 -0.20 25.89
CA PRO A 681 72.53 -1.11 25.76
C PRO A 681 72.16 -2.60 25.74
N ASP A 682 72.97 -3.32 24.96
CA ASP A 682 73.32 -4.75 24.87
C ASP A 682 72.64 -5.78 25.79
N ARG A 683 71.99 -6.77 25.16
CA ARG A 683 71.88 -8.17 25.62
C ARG A 683 71.42 -9.11 24.48
N GLY A 684 72.39 -9.75 23.83
CA GLY A 684 72.44 -11.18 23.50
C GLY A 684 71.37 -11.83 22.61
N ASP A 685 71.79 -12.15 21.38
CA ASP A 685 71.42 -13.29 20.53
C ASP A 685 69.93 -13.59 20.24
N ALA A 686 69.39 -12.98 19.18
CA ALA A 686 68.25 -13.48 18.39
C ALA A 686 68.36 -12.99 16.92
N PRO A 687 67.95 -13.81 15.91
CA PRO A 687 68.10 -13.47 14.50
C PRO A 687 67.14 -12.35 14.05
N THR A 688 67.62 -11.54 13.12
CA THR A 688 67.07 -10.28 12.61
C THR A 688 65.61 -10.36 12.13
N GLU A 689 64.78 -9.40 12.58
CA GLU A 689 63.44 -9.12 12.06
C GLU A 689 63.50 -8.67 10.58
N GLU A 690 62.91 -9.46 9.70
CA GLU A 690 62.53 -9.08 8.35
C GLU A 690 61.21 -8.28 8.36
N LEU A 691 61.10 -7.29 7.47
CA LEU A 691 60.03 -6.31 7.40
C LEU A 691 58.64 -6.94 7.19
N LEU A 692 57.68 -6.57 8.06
CA LEU A 692 56.26 -6.99 8.12
C LEU A 692 55.45 -6.90 6.81
N ILE A 693 55.92 -6.21 5.76
CA ILE A 693 55.20 -6.10 4.49
C ILE A 693 55.31 -7.36 3.62
N PHE A 694 56.30 -8.22 3.89
CA PHE A 694 56.47 -9.50 3.19
C PHE A 694 55.74 -10.67 3.87
N GLU A 695 55.28 -10.53 5.12
CA GLU A 695 54.55 -11.59 5.83
C GLU A 695 53.08 -11.69 5.37
N GLN A 696 52.45 -10.56 5.01
CA GLN A 696 51.04 -10.55 4.57
C GLN A 696 50.80 -11.10 3.16
N VAL A 697 51.85 -11.22 2.33
CA VAL A 697 51.74 -11.77 0.96
C VAL A 697 52.06 -13.27 0.93
N ASN A 698 52.72 -13.81 1.94
CA ASN A 698 53.23 -15.19 1.92
C ASN A 698 52.25 -16.24 2.47
N HIS A 699 51.18 -15.84 3.17
CA HIS A 699 50.14 -16.76 3.67
C HIS A 699 49.26 -17.33 2.54
N TRP A 700 49.31 -16.78 1.32
CA TRP A 700 48.51 -17.29 0.20
C TRP A 700 49.13 -18.48 -0.53
N PHE A 701 50.41 -18.81 -0.28
CA PHE A 701 51.15 -19.80 -1.08
C PHE A 701 51.70 -21.01 -0.31
N HIS A 702 51.46 -21.13 1.00
CA HIS A 702 51.79 -22.34 1.77
C HIS A 702 50.54 -23.04 2.30
N ALA A 703 50.07 -24.03 1.54
CA ALA A 703 49.11 -25.03 2.00
C ALA A 703 49.88 -26.27 2.44
N ASP A 704 50.38 -26.27 3.68
CA ASP A 704 50.87 -27.50 4.31
C ASP A 704 49.71 -28.16 5.06
N VAL A 705 49.24 -29.26 4.48
CA VAL A 705 48.37 -30.25 5.11
C VAL A 705 49.16 -30.92 6.22
N VAL A 706 48.78 -30.69 7.47
CA VAL A 706 49.16 -31.56 8.60
C VAL A 706 47.91 -31.96 9.36
N ASP A 707 47.71 -33.27 9.40
CA ASP A 707 46.65 -33.99 10.08
C ASP A 707 46.79 -33.91 11.61
N GLY A 708 45.67 -33.75 12.30
CA GLY A 708 45.43 -34.32 13.63
C GLY A 708 46.04 -33.64 14.88
N GLN A 709 45.10 -33.23 15.74
CA GLN A 709 45.17 -33.22 17.22
C GLN A 709 45.75 -31.98 17.91
N ASP A 710 44.86 -31.02 18.24
CA ASP A 710 44.74 -30.47 19.60
C ASP A 710 43.44 -29.64 19.80
N GLY A 711 42.37 -30.34 20.22
CA GLY A 711 41.71 -30.06 21.50
C GLY A 711 41.04 -28.71 21.80
N ARG A 712 40.58 -27.90 20.83
CA ARG A 712 39.62 -26.81 21.12
C ARG A 712 38.45 -26.80 20.13
N GLU A 713 37.39 -27.54 20.48
CA GLU A 713 36.09 -27.44 19.82
C GLU A 713 35.51 -26.04 20.03
N TRP A 714 35.30 -25.32 18.94
CA TRP A 714 34.46 -24.13 18.92
C TRP A 714 33.00 -24.60 19.04
N ALA A 715 32.46 -24.58 20.26
CA ALA A 715 31.07 -24.90 20.53
C ALA A 715 30.31 -23.63 20.94
N GLY A 716 29.42 -23.16 20.07
CA GLY A 716 28.51 -22.05 20.35
C GLY A 716 27.10 -22.54 20.70
N PRO A 717 26.23 -21.68 21.26
CA PRO A 717 24.82 -22.01 21.52
C PRO A 717 24.03 -22.47 20.28
N ALA A 718 24.50 -22.09 19.09
CA ALA A 718 23.95 -22.53 17.81
C ALA A 718 24.24 -24.01 17.49
N ASP A 719 25.36 -24.55 17.98
CA ASP A 719 25.76 -25.96 17.76
C ASP A 719 24.94 -26.92 18.63
N ASP A 720 24.46 -26.46 19.77
CA ASP A 720 23.51 -27.20 20.61
C ASP A 720 22.12 -27.25 19.97
N ALA A 721 21.69 -26.16 19.31
CA ALA A 721 20.45 -26.13 18.54
C ALA A 721 20.52 -27.08 17.32
N TRP A 722 21.65 -27.10 16.62
CA TRP A 722 21.89 -28.02 15.49
C TRP A 722 21.96 -29.49 15.93
N ARG A 723 22.66 -29.80 17.03
CA ARG A 723 22.71 -31.17 17.58
C ARG A 723 21.35 -31.64 18.12
N THR A 724 20.52 -30.73 18.62
CA THR A 724 19.15 -31.04 19.09
C THR A 724 18.20 -31.26 17.90
N ALA A 725 18.34 -30.49 16.82
CA ALA A 725 17.61 -30.71 15.56
C ALA A 725 18.02 -32.04 14.88
N ALA A 726 19.31 -32.41 14.92
CA ALA A 726 19.81 -33.66 14.36
C ALA A 726 19.26 -34.91 15.08
N ARG A 727 19.03 -34.85 16.40
CA ARG A 727 18.39 -35.95 17.15
C ARG A 727 16.90 -36.15 16.82
N ALA A 728 16.23 -35.14 16.27
CA ALA A 728 14.82 -35.23 15.86
C ALA A 728 14.61 -35.97 14.52
N HIS A 729 15.68 -36.43 13.84
CA HIS A 729 15.61 -37.10 12.53
C HIS A 729 15.73 -38.64 12.58
N ALA A 730 15.85 -39.27 13.75
CA ALA A 730 15.82 -40.73 13.89
C ALA A 730 14.51 -41.20 14.57
N PRO A 731 13.60 -41.93 13.88
CA PRO A 731 12.35 -42.37 14.48
C PRO A 731 12.54 -43.66 15.29
N GLU A 732 12.45 -43.60 16.62
CA GLU A 732 12.18 -44.80 17.43
C GLU A 732 10.67 -45.08 17.47
N VAL A 733 10.28 -46.21 16.88
CA VAL A 733 8.87 -46.65 16.82
C VAL A 733 8.50 -47.37 18.11
N ALA A 734 7.82 -46.68 19.02
CA ALA A 734 7.46 -47.26 20.32
C ALA A 734 6.16 -48.11 20.30
N THR A 735 5.24 -47.93 19.35
CA THR A 735 4.01 -48.76 19.26
C THR A 735 3.40 -48.83 17.85
N THR A 736 2.88 -50.01 17.48
CA THR A 736 2.13 -50.28 16.25
C THR A 736 0.64 -50.45 16.52
N THR A 737 -0.19 -50.22 15.51
CA THR A 737 -1.62 -50.53 15.52
C THR A 737 -1.85 -52.04 15.37
N THR A 738 -3.04 -52.56 15.65
CA THR A 738 -3.40 -53.99 15.46
C THR A 738 -3.25 -54.50 14.02
N SER A 739 -3.07 -53.59 13.04
CA SER A 739 -2.79 -53.89 11.63
C SER A 739 -1.29 -53.76 11.27
N GLY A 740 -0.39 -53.63 12.26
CA GLY A 740 1.06 -53.58 12.07
C GLY A 740 1.63 -52.23 11.64
N LEU A 741 0.81 -51.19 11.48
CA LEU A 741 1.26 -49.86 11.05
C LEU A 741 1.72 -49.00 12.24
N PRO A 742 2.85 -48.29 12.14
CA PRO A 742 3.40 -47.47 13.23
C PRO A 742 2.50 -46.26 13.55
N LYS A 743 2.18 -46.07 14.83
CA LYS A 743 1.28 -45.01 15.30
C LYS A 743 2.09 -43.73 15.61
N ARG A 744 1.80 -42.63 14.91
CA ARG A 744 2.49 -41.33 15.13
C ARG A 744 1.86 -40.58 16.31
N GLN A 745 2.67 -40.10 17.25
CA GLN A 745 2.25 -39.16 18.30
C GLN A 745 2.48 -37.71 17.84
N PRO A 746 1.44 -36.86 17.79
CA PRO A 746 1.63 -35.45 17.46
C PRO A 746 2.46 -34.72 18.52
N GLN A 747 3.23 -33.72 18.09
CA GLN A 747 3.98 -32.76 18.94
C GLN A 747 5.20 -33.28 19.72
N ARG A 748 5.60 -34.55 19.59
CA ARG A 748 6.71 -35.11 20.39
C ARG A 748 8.13 -34.67 19.98
N HIS A 749 8.28 -33.96 18.86
CA HIS A 749 9.57 -33.47 18.35
C HIS A 749 9.66 -31.93 18.24
N LEU A 750 8.90 -31.19 19.05
CA LEU A 750 9.08 -29.72 19.11
C LEU A 750 10.38 -29.38 19.83
N VAL A 751 11.26 -28.62 19.15
CA VAL A 751 12.49 -28.07 19.72
C VAL A 751 12.14 -26.81 20.52
N PRO A 752 12.71 -26.57 21.72
CA PRO A 752 12.42 -25.37 22.51
C PRO A 752 12.76 -24.08 21.75
N GLY A 753 11.80 -23.15 21.60
CA GLY A 753 12.02 -21.80 21.03
C GLY A 753 11.43 -21.53 19.63
N GLY A 754 10.71 -22.46 19.01
CA GLY A 754 10.00 -22.21 17.75
C GLY A 754 8.74 -21.33 17.89
N VAL A 755 8.41 -20.60 16.82
CA VAL A 755 7.25 -19.69 16.69
C VAL A 755 5.99 -20.29 17.30
N THR A 756 5.41 -19.60 18.29
CA THR A 756 4.07 -19.86 18.80
C THR A 756 3.06 -19.54 17.70
N VAL A 757 2.59 -20.56 17.00
CA VAL A 757 1.42 -20.44 16.13
C VAL A 757 0.24 -20.03 17.01
N PRO A 758 -0.58 -19.03 16.63
CA PRO A 758 -1.74 -18.66 17.42
C PRO A 758 -2.63 -19.90 17.56
N GLN A 759 -2.99 -20.24 18.79
CA GLN A 759 -4.06 -21.19 19.07
C GLN A 759 -5.35 -20.69 18.43
N GLN A 760 -5.60 -21.10 17.18
CA GLN A 760 -6.97 -21.21 16.71
C GLN A 760 -7.63 -22.23 17.64
N GLN A 761 -8.54 -21.75 18.48
CA GLN A 761 -9.54 -22.56 19.13
C GLN A 761 -10.40 -23.22 18.04
N GLN A 762 -9.89 -24.28 17.44
CA GLN A 762 -10.74 -25.34 16.92
C GLN A 762 -11.30 -26.04 18.14
N ARG A 763 -12.43 -25.52 18.65
CA ARG A 763 -13.43 -26.40 19.23
C ARG A 763 -13.80 -27.37 18.11
N SER A 764 -13.15 -28.54 18.10
CA SER A 764 -13.75 -29.73 17.52
C SER A 764 -15.04 -29.94 18.28
N GLU A 765 -16.12 -29.44 17.68
CA GLU A 765 -17.49 -29.70 18.06
C GLU A 765 -17.61 -31.23 18.14
N TYR A 766 -17.64 -31.76 19.36
CA TYR A 766 -17.96 -33.16 19.59
C TYR A 766 -19.40 -33.35 19.12
N ARG A 767 -19.56 -33.76 17.87
CA ARG A 767 -20.86 -34.12 17.32
C ARG A 767 -21.23 -35.44 17.95
N ASP A 768 -22.19 -35.37 18.86
CA ASP A 768 -22.78 -36.53 19.50
C ASP A 768 -23.24 -37.53 18.43
N PRO A 769 -22.66 -38.75 18.37
CA PRO A 769 -23.02 -39.75 17.38
C PRO A 769 -24.51 -40.14 17.46
N ALA A 770 -25.17 -39.97 18.62
CA ALA A 770 -26.60 -40.20 18.75
C ALA A 770 -27.43 -39.15 17.98
N GLN A 771 -27.00 -37.87 17.95
CA GLN A 771 -27.66 -36.82 17.17
C GLN A 771 -27.49 -37.04 15.67
N VAL A 772 -26.30 -37.47 15.23
CA VAL A 772 -26.04 -37.78 13.82
C VAL A 772 -26.86 -39.00 13.36
N ALA A 773 -26.96 -40.03 14.20
CA ALA A 773 -27.82 -41.18 13.94
C ALA A 773 -29.32 -40.80 13.87
N THR A 774 -29.76 -39.90 14.75
CA THR A 774 -31.16 -39.42 14.77
C THR A 774 -31.48 -38.58 13.53
N ALA A 775 -30.57 -37.73 13.09
CA ALA A 775 -30.71 -36.94 11.86
C ALA A 775 -30.73 -37.84 10.61
N MET A 776 -29.87 -38.85 10.55
CA MET A 776 -29.87 -39.84 9.46
C MET A 776 -31.13 -40.71 9.45
N ALA A 777 -31.65 -41.09 10.62
CA ALA A 777 -32.92 -41.81 10.73
C ALA A 777 -34.14 -40.95 10.34
N ALA A 778 -34.11 -39.64 10.63
CA ALA A 778 -35.12 -38.70 10.16
C ALA A 778 -35.09 -38.52 8.64
N TYR A 779 -33.88 -38.43 8.05
CA TYR A 779 -33.70 -38.37 6.60
C TYR A 779 -34.17 -39.65 5.91
N ALA A 780 -33.78 -40.83 6.41
CA ALA A 780 -34.21 -42.11 5.86
C ALA A 780 -35.74 -42.31 5.93
N ARG A 781 -36.39 -41.84 7.01
CA ARG A 781 -37.86 -41.82 7.10
C ARG A 781 -38.48 -40.89 6.06
N GLY A 782 -37.95 -39.68 5.88
CA GLY A 782 -38.45 -38.75 4.86
C GLY A 782 -38.36 -39.31 3.43
N VAL A 783 -37.27 -40.01 3.10
CA VAL A 783 -37.07 -40.65 1.79
C VAL A 783 -38.00 -41.86 1.60
N ALA A 784 -38.26 -42.63 2.66
CA ALA A 784 -39.18 -43.77 2.63
C ALA A 784 -40.65 -43.34 2.48
N THR A 785 -41.07 -42.25 3.12
CA THR A 785 -42.45 -41.72 3.01
C THR A 785 -42.73 -41.18 1.60
N ARG A 786 -41.73 -40.60 0.94
CA ARG A 786 -41.85 -40.12 -0.46
C ARG A 786 -41.99 -41.26 -1.47
N ARG A 787 -41.46 -42.46 -1.18
CA ARG A 787 -41.61 -43.65 -2.03
C ARG A 787 -42.93 -44.41 -1.83
N ARG A 788 -43.68 -44.14 -0.76
CA ARG A 788 -44.98 -44.80 -0.45
C ARG A 788 -46.22 -44.00 -0.85
N THR A 789 -46.07 -42.83 -1.46
CA THR A 789 -47.21 -42.04 -1.93
C THR A 789 -47.29 -42.17 -3.46
N PRO A 790 -48.13 -43.06 -4.03
CA PRO A 790 -48.39 -43.05 -5.45
C PRO A 790 -49.14 -41.75 -5.80
N VAL A 791 -48.53 -40.94 -6.65
CA VAL A 791 -49.15 -39.78 -7.28
C VAL A 791 -50.23 -40.31 -8.21
N ASN A 792 -51.50 -40.18 -7.80
CA ASN A 792 -52.65 -40.52 -8.62
C ASN A 792 -52.92 -39.35 -9.59
N LEU A 793 -52.35 -39.43 -10.79
CA LEU A 793 -52.74 -38.60 -11.94
C LEU A 793 -53.83 -39.37 -12.70
N GLY A 794 -55.09 -39.11 -12.33
CA GLY A 794 -56.27 -39.59 -13.04
C GLY A 794 -57.02 -38.41 -13.67
N ASN A 795 -57.06 -38.38 -14.99
CA ASN A 795 -57.97 -37.56 -15.81
C ASN A 795 -59.44 -37.84 -15.45
N ASN A 796 -60.21 -36.80 -15.10
CA ASN A 796 -61.41 -36.31 -15.79
C ASN A 796 -61.98 -35.08 -15.07
#